data_AF-A0A2V8NWA7-F1
#
_entry.id   AF-A0A2V8NWA7-F1
#
_cell.length_a   1.000
_cell.length_b   1.000
_cell.length_c   1.000
_cell.angle_alpha   90.00
_cell.angle_beta   90.00
_cell.angle_gamma   90.00
#
_symmetry.space_group_name_H-M   'P 1'
#
loop_
_entity.id
_entity.type
_entity.pdbx_description
1 polymer ?
#
loop_
_entity_poly.entity_id
_entity_poly.type
_entity_poly.pdbx_seq_one_letter_code
_entity_poly.pdbx_strand_id
1 'polypeptide(L)'
;FTAQLYIPANPETEFWWTALAFTVIAIPFVFAGIVVCVALTRFPLHTGALYAADLAGSAAGCLLTIPILNHIHAPTAVILNAAIAALAAVAFAVPVRGRLRWMAAASCAALLLAVAVNHSRKFVEVQWIKGEKNQSNALYEKWNAFSRILVGASRTDPFGWGRSPAYQPKYKADQLGLNIDSNAATVMTKFDGKFDRLEHLRYDVTALAHYLRSPTSVLVIGVGGGRDILTSLVFDQRRVVGVEINPDILRVLTNHFGDYTGHLERMPGVTLVNDEARSYVARSSEKFGIIQASLIDTWAATSAGAYVLTENGLYTKEAWMTFLNHLTPDGILTMSRWHHEAQPSETLRLAALAVTSLTEMGVDDPRPHIMIVRKREGSGVGSVATILVGRQPFTNADVDRLMQVSREMEFVPVLTPRFAELPEFEAIATRGKYGEVIRSYPLNVAAPTDDSPFFFHMLRVRDVLKASTNQGMNQINARAVTVLRNSLGIVVALSGIAIVAPLALRKRVCEARSMRLMIYFASIGLAFMMVEIGQLERLIVFLGHPIYGLTVVLFVLLIASSLGSLCSHRMAQWIWLLPVLLAAFIMISPTVTRQLVGSSTPVRIAISALLLFPSGFFMGMALPLGMKQARYSNDSAPTAWYWGINGAFSVIASVLAVVIAVFWGITMTLLVGLLAYVVALIALSGSRAQPLKIGSIAG
;
A
#
# COMPACT_ATOMS: atom_id res chain seq x y z
N PHE A 1 15.56 4.01 -20.00
CA PHE A 1 14.30 3.25 -19.95
C PHE A 1 14.41 1.90 -20.65
N THR A 2 14.59 1.83 -21.97
CA THR A 2 14.64 0.53 -22.69
C THR A 2 15.63 -0.46 -22.08
N ALA A 3 16.86 -0.05 -21.79
CA ALA A 3 17.87 -0.89 -21.14
C ALA A 3 17.39 -1.49 -19.79
N GLN A 4 16.59 -0.75 -19.01
CA GLN A 4 16.07 -1.19 -17.72
C GLN A 4 15.10 -2.37 -17.86
N LEU A 5 14.32 -2.42 -18.95
CA LEU A 5 13.36 -3.51 -19.18
C LEU A 5 14.03 -4.86 -19.42
N TYR A 6 15.34 -4.85 -19.73
CA TYR A 6 16.18 -6.04 -19.94
C TYR A 6 17.04 -6.39 -18.73
N ILE A 7 17.03 -5.60 -17.65
CA ILE A 7 17.76 -5.92 -16.43
C ILE A 7 16.96 -6.98 -15.67
N PRO A 8 17.51 -8.18 -15.41
CA PRO A 8 16.81 -9.25 -14.70
C PRO A 8 16.75 -8.99 -13.18
N ALA A 9 16.62 -7.73 -12.74
CA ALA A 9 16.81 -7.36 -11.34
C ALA A 9 15.82 -8.08 -10.43
N ASN A 10 16.36 -8.97 -9.60
CA ASN A 10 15.69 -9.43 -8.40
C ASN A 10 16.29 -8.69 -7.18
N PRO A 11 15.56 -7.73 -6.56
CA PRO A 11 16.06 -6.99 -5.41
C PRO A 11 16.40 -7.86 -4.20
N GLU A 12 15.91 -9.10 -4.15
CA GLU A 12 16.20 -10.05 -3.08
C GLU A 12 17.57 -10.74 -3.21
N THR A 13 18.03 -11.00 -4.44
CA THR A 13 19.21 -11.83 -4.68
C THR A 13 20.30 -11.12 -5.48
N GLU A 14 19.98 -10.02 -6.15
CA GLU A 14 20.84 -9.37 -7.12
C GLU A 14 21.12 -7.92 -6.78
N PHE A 15 21.91 -7.71 -5.73
CA PHE A 15 22.28 -6.37 -5.25
C PHE A 15 22.85 -5.50 -6.38
N TRP A 16 23.77 -6.03 -7.20
CA TRP A 16 24.43 -5.27 -8.25
C TRP A 16 23.48 -4.88 -9.39
N TRP A 17 22.59 -5.78 -9.83
CA TRP A 17 21.58 -5.46 -10.84
C TRP A 17 20.56 -4.44 -10.34
N THR A 18 20.20 -4.54 -9.05
CA THR A 18 19.32 -3.58 -8.39
C THR A 18 19.96 -2.21 -8.26
N ALA A 19 21.23 -2.15 -7.85
CA ALA A 19 22.00 -0.91 -7.80
C ALA A 19 22.17 -0.28 -9.19
N LEU A 20 22.41 -1.10 -10.22
CA LEU A 20 22.47 -0.63 -11.61
C LEU A 20 21.11 -0.06 -12.07
N ALA A 21 20.01 -0.77 -11.80
CA ALA A 21 18.68 -0.30 -12.13
C ALA A 21 18.36 1.04 -11.45
N PHE A 22 18.65 1.19 -10.16
CA PHE A 22 18.49 2.47 -9.45
C PHE A 22 19.37 3.57 -10.04
N THR A 23 20.62 3.28 -10.39
CA THR A 23 21.54 4.25 -10.99
C THR A 23 21.02 4.74 -12.34
N VAL A 24 20.55 3.83 -13.20
CA VAL A 24 19.99 4.17 -14.53
C VAL A 24 18.70 5.00 -14.39
N ILE A 25 17.85 4.68 -13.42
CA ILE A 25 16.62 5.44 -13.14
C ILE A 25 16.95 6.84 -12.62
N ALA A 26 18.01 7.00 -11.81
CA ALA A 26 18.39 8.28 -11.23
C ALA A 26 18.83 9.33 -12.27
N ILE A 27 19.34 8.90 -13.43
CA ILE A 27 19.88 9.81 -14.47
C ILE A 27 18.85 10.87 -14.90
N PRO A 28 17.62 10.53 -15.36
CA PRO A 28 16.57 11.51 -15.63
C PRO A 28 16.27 12.48 -14.48
N PHE A 29 16.26 11.99 -13.24
CA PHE A 29 15.98 12.82 -12.06
C PHE A 29 17.09 13.85 -11.79
N VAL A 30 18.35 13.54 -12.11
CA VAL A 30 19.45 14.52 -12.04
C VAL A 30 19.17 15.70 -12.97
N PHE A 31 18.79 15.44 -14.23
CA PHE A 31 18.48 16.50 -15.19
C PHE A 31 17.24 17.30 -14.78
N ALA A 32 16.18 16.64 -14.32
CA ALA A 32 14.99 17.32 -13.80
C ALA A 32 15.34 18.22 -12.60
N GLY A 33 16.12 17.71 -11.65
CA GLY A 33 16.60 18.46 -10.49
C GLY A 33 17.45 19.67 -10.86
N ILE A 34 18.30 19.57 -11.89
CA ILE A 34 19.06 20.71 -12.41
C ILE A 34 18.12 21.79 -12.95
N VAL A 35 17.12 21.42 -13.75
CA VAL A 35 16.16 22.39 -14.32
C VAL A 35 15.41 23.14 -13.21
N VAL A 36 14.86 22.42 -12.22
CA VAL A 36 14.14 23.01 -11.09
C VAL A 36 15.05 23.89 -10.24
N CYS A 37 16.25 23.40 -9.89
CA CYS A 37 17.21 24.14 -9.08
C CYS A 37 17.69 25.42 -9.78
N VAL A 38 17.97 25.37 -11.08
CA VAL A 38 18.35 26.56 -11.87
C VAL A 38 17.20 27.57 -11.91
N ALA A 39 15.97 27.12 -12.11
CA ALA A 39 14.81 28.01 -12.11
C ALA A 39 14.63 28.73 -10.76
N LEU A 40 14.68 27.97 -9.65
CA LEU A 40 14.48 28.52 -8.31
C LEU A 40 15.62 29.44 -7.84
N THR A 41 16.85 29.20 -8.30
CA THR A 41 18.03 29.99 -7.91
C THR A 41 18.24 31.22 -8.78
N ARG A 42 17.82 31.20 -10.06
CA ARG A 42 17.95 32.34 -10.99
C ARG A 42 16.84 33.38 -10.85
N PHE A 43 15.66 33.00 -10.36
CA PHE A 43 14.51 33.89 -10.20
C PHE A 43 14.07 34.01 -8.72
N PRO A 44 14.95 34.52 -7.84
CA PRO A 44 14.74 34.45 -6.39
C PRO A 44 13.64 35.37 -5.85
N LEU A 45 13.16 36.34 -6.64
CA LEU A 45 11.99 37.16 -6.29
C LEU A 45 10.67 36.41 -6.52
N HIS A 46 10.71 35.34 -7.30
CA HIS A 46 9.54 34.54 -7.69
C HIS A 46 9.58 33.13 -7.11
N THR A 47 10.43 32.86 -6.10
CA THR A 47 10.60 31.51 -5.51
C THR A 47 9.28 30.89 -5.07
N GLY A 48 8.38 31.67 -4.43
CA GLY A 48 7.06 31.18 -4.03
C GLY A 48 6.17 30.77 -5.22
N ALA A 49 6.18 31.54 -6.31
CA ALA A 49 5.40 31.22 -7.51
C ALA A 49 5.98 30.05 -8.30
N LEU A 50 7.31 29.97 -8.41
CA LEU A 50 7.99 28.87 -9.10
C LEU A 50 7.85 27.55 -8.34
N TYR A 51 7.98 27.57 -7.02
CA TYR A 51 7.74 26.38 -6.20
C TYR A 51 6.27 25.96 -6.21
N ALA A 52 5.34 26.91 -6.26
CA ALA A 52 3.92 26.60 -6.44
C ALA A 52 3.63 25.94 -7.79
N ALA A 53 4.26 26.41 -8.87
CA ALA A 53 4.11 25.80 -10.20
C ALA A 53 4.67 24.36 -10.25
N ASP A 54 5.81 24.13 -9.59
CA ASP A 54 6.42 22.79 -9.46
C ASP A 54 5.50 21.81 -8.71
N LEU A 55 4.96 22.23 -7.57
CA LEU A 55 4.00 21.45 -6.79
C LEU A 55 2.67 21.23 -7.54
N ALA A 56 2.15 22.24 -8.22
CA ALA A 56 0.93 22.12 -9.03
C ALA A 56 1.12 21.16 -10.21
N GLY A 57 2.29 21.19 -10.87
CA GLY A 57 2.64 20.25 -11.93
C GLY A 57 2.72 18.81 -11.41
N SER A 58 3.33 18.61 -10.23
CA SER A 58 3.37 17.32 -9.56
C SER A 58 1.97 16.81 -9.20
N ALA A 59 1.09 17.69 -8.68
CA ALA A 59 -0.30 17.38 -8.39
C ALA A 59 -1.09 16.96 -9.65
N ALA A 60 -0.88 17.67 -10.77
CA ALA A 60 -1.47 17.27 -12.05
C ALA A 60 -1.00 15.89 -12.49
N GLY A 61 0.28 15.55 -12.27
CA GLY A 61 0.82 14.21 -12.48
C GLY A 61 0.08 13.13 -11.67
N CYS A 62 -0.21 13.39 -10.40
CA CYS A 62 -0.98 12.46 -9.55
C CYS A 62 -2.37 12.15 -10.14
N LEU A 63 -3.09 13.17 -10.64
CA LEU A 63 -4.40 13.00 -11.26
C LEU A 63 -4.33 12.32 -12.64
N LEU A 64 -3.38 12.73 -13.48
CA LEU A 64 -3.25 12.23 -14.86
C LEU A 64 -2.77 10.77 -14.92
N THR A 65 -2.08 10.29 -13.89
CA THR A 65 -1.55 8.92 -13.87
C THR A 65 -2.64 7.86 -13.99
N ILE A 66 -3.80 8.05 -13.35
CA ILE A 66 -4.92 7.09 -13.40
C ILE A 66 -5.47 6.91 -14.83
N PRO A 67 -5.99 7.95 -15.52
CA PRO A 67 -6.52 7.79 -16.86
C PRO A 67 -5.43 7.34 -17.85
N ILE A 68 -4.18 7.78 -17.67
CA ILE A 68 -3.07 7.30 -18.49
C ILE A 68 -2.89 5.79 -18.35
N LEU A 69 -2.77 5.24 -17.14
CA LEU A 69 -2.56 3.80 -16.96
C LEU A 69 -3.79 2.94 -17.28
N ASN A 70 -4.99 3.51 -17.19
CA ASN A 70 -6.23 2.79 -17.54
C ASN A 70 -6.46 2.68 -19.06
N HIS A 71 -5.88 3.60 -19.85
CA HIS A 71 -6.06 3.65 -21.31
C HIS A 71 -4.79 3.35 -22.10
N ILE A 72 -3.62 3.58 -21.52
CA ILE A 72 -2.32 3.47 -22.17
C ILE A 72 -1.49 2.39 -21.47
N HIS A 73 -0.90 1.50 -22.27
CA HIS A 73 0.02 0.47 -21.80
C HIS A 73 1.20 1.07 -21.00
N ALA A 74 1.57 0.46 -19.87
CA ALA A 74 2.51 1.05 -18.91
C ALA A 74 3.87 1.47 -19.50
N PRO A 75 4.58 0.66 -20.32
CA PRO A 75 5.78 1.12 -21.03
C PRO A 75 5.55 2.34 -21.92
N THR A 76 4.39 2.45 -22.57
CA THR A 76 4.03 3.60 -23.39
C THR A 76 3.77 4.85 -22.54
N ALA A 77 3.23 4.69 -21.33
CA ALA A 77 3.05 5.80 -20.38
C ALA A 77 4.40 6.43 -19.98
N VAL A 78 5.47 5.64 -19.86
CA VAL A 78 6.81 6.18 -19.58
C VAL A 78 7.35 7.00 -20.76
N ILE A 79 7.10 6.57 -22.00
CA ILE A 79 7.46 7.34 -23.21
C ILE A 79 6.64 8.64 -23.26
N LEU A 80 5.36 8.59 -22.89
CA LEU A 80 4.51 9.78 -22.79
C LEU A 80 5.04 10.78 -21.75
N ASN A 81 5.50 10.31 -20.59
CA ASN A 81 6.14 11.17 -19.60
C ASN A 81 7.39 11.86 -20.15
N ALA A 82 8.21 11.15 -20.92
CA ALA A 82 9.35 11.76 -21.62
C ALA A 82 8.90 12.81 -22.67
N ALA A 83 7.79 12.58 -23.37
CA ALA A 83 7.21 13.55 -24.30
C ALA A 83 6.74 14.84 -23.59
N ILE A 84 6.15 14.70 -22.39
CA ILE A 84 5.75 15.84 -21.54
C ILE A 84 6.99 16.63 -21.09
N ALA A 85 8.05 15.96 -20.67
CA ALA A 85 9.32 16.63 -20.35
C ALA A 85 9.93 17.35 -21.57
N ALA A 86 9.84 16.75 -22.76
CA ALA A 86 10.28 17.39 -24.00
C ALA A 86 9.42 18.61 -24.37
N LEU A 87 8.12 18.58 -24.08
CA LEU A 87 7.23 19.73 -24.24
C LEU A 87 7.64 20.90 -23.31
N ALA A 88 8.04 20.60 -22.07
CA ALA A 88 8.61 21.61 -21.18
C ALA A 88 9.89 22.22 -21.76
N ALA A 89 10.77 21.41 -22.36
CA ALA A 89 11.96 21.91 -23.05
C ALA A 89 11.62 22.84 -24.23
N VAL A 90 10.54 22.56 -24.98
CA VAL A 90 10.03 23.47 -26.03
C VAL A 90 9.60 24.81 -25.43
N ALA A 91 8.87 24.78 -24.31
CA ALA A 91 8.43 25.99 -23.60
C ALA A 91 9.62 26.85 -23.13
N PHE A 92 10.64 26.23 -22.54
CA PHE A 92 11.88 26.93 -22.15
C PHE A 92 12.68 27.46 -23.34
N ALA A 93 12.55 26.83 -24.53
CA ALA A 93 13.24 27.26 -25.74
C ALA A 93 12.53 28.40 -26.49
N VAL A 94 11.31 28.81 -26.09
CA VAL A 94 10.55 29.90 -26.75
C VAL A 94 11.34 31.23 -26.86
N PRO A 95 12.06 31.70 -25.81
CA PRO A 95 12.85 32.93 -25.89
C PRO A 95 14.11 32.79 -26.75
N VAL A 96 14.55 31.56 -27.04
CA VAL A 96 15.78 31.26 -27.78
C VAL A 96 15.45 31.07 -29.26
N ARG A 97 16.00 31.92 -30.13
CA ARG A 97 15.90 31.73 -31.59
C ARG A 97 16.95 30.73 -32.08
N GLY A 98 16.61 29.92 -33.09
CA GLY A 98 17.57 29.06 -33.81
C GLY A 98 17.40 27.55 -33.60
N ARG A 99 18.48 26.80 -33.83
CA ARG A 99 18.49 25.32 -33.91
C ARG A 99 17.95 24.63 -32.66
N LEU A 100 18.17 25.19 -31.48
CA LEU A 100 17.80 24.56 -30.21
C LEU A 100 16.27 24.41 -30.04
N ARG A 101 15.50 25.41 -30.47
CA ARG A 101 14.03 25.36 -30.47
C ARG A 101 13.50 24.26 -31.40
N TRP A 102 14.07 24.16 -32.60
CA TRP A 102 13.71 23.11 -33.56
C TRP A 102 14.12 21.72 -33.08
N MET A 103 15.27 21.58 -32.43
CA MET A 103 15.68 20.32 -31.80
C MET A 103 14.70 19.90 -30.71
N ALA A 104 14.29 20.82 -29.83
CA ALA A 104 13.31 20.54 -28.78
C ALA A 104 11.95 20.11 -29.38
N ALA A 105 11.47 20.84 -30.39
CA ALA A 105 10.21 20.54 -31.06
C ALA A 105 10.25 19.20 -31.80
N ALA A 106 11.33 18.92 -32.53
CA ALA A 106 11.53 17.65 -33.23
C ALA A 106 11.63 16.48 -32.24
N SER A 107 12.31 16.66 -31.11
CA SER A 107 12.41 15.63 -30.06
C SER A 107 11.04 15.34 -29.43
N CYS A 108 10.25 16.38 -29.15
CA CYS A 108 8.89 16.23 -28.64
C CYS A 108 7.99 15.50 -29.65
N ALA A 109 8.02 15.91 -30.92
CA ALA A 109 7.26 15.25 -31.99
C ALA A 109 7.67 13.78 -32.18
N ALA A 110 8.97 13.47 -32.14
CA ALA A 110 9.48 12.10 -32.23
C ALA A 110 9.01 11.23 -31.06
N LEU A 111 8.99 11.77 -29.84
CA LEU A 111 8.49 11.05 -28.66
C LEU A 111 6.98 10.82 -28.71
N LEU A 112 6.20 11.80 -29.17
CA LEU A 112 4.76 11.64 -29.38
C LEU A 112 4.46 10.59 -30.47
N LEU A 113 5.25 10.56 -31.55
CA LEU A 113 5.16 9.49 -32.55
C LEU A 113 5.52 8.13 -31.93
N ALA A 114 6.56 8.06 -31.11
CA ALA A 114 6.93 6.84 -30.40
C ALA A 114 5.83 6.35 -29.46
N VAL A 115 5.09 7.26 -28.81
CA VAL A 115 3.89 6.91 -28.02
C VAL A 115 2.84 6.23 -28.89
N ALA A 116 2.48 6.83 -30.03
CA ALA A 116 1.47 6.28 -30.93
C ALA A 116 1.87 4.92 -31.53
N VAL A 117 3.14 4.79 -31.95
CA VAL A 117 3.69 3.54 -32.50
C VAL A 117 3.76 2.46 -31.42
N ASN A 118 4.26 2.79 -30.22
CA ASN A 118 4.38 1.78 -29.16
C ASN A 118 3.03 1.35 -28.60
N HIS A 119 2.04 2.25 -28.52
CA HIS A 119 0.69 1.90 -28.10
C HIS A 119 0.04 0.88 -29.04
N SER A 120 0.24 1.04 -30.34
CA SER A 120 -0.36 0.16 -31.36
C SER A 120 0.41 -1.14 -31.59
N ARG A 121 1.74 -1.09 -31.59
CA ARG A 121 2.61 -2.23 -31.95
C ARG A 121 3.25 -2.94 -30.76
N LYS A 122 3.21 -2.35 -29.57
CA LYS A 122 3.87 -2.84 -28.35
C LYS A 122 5.33 -3.26 -28.61
N PHE A 123 6.11 -2.41 -29.27
CA PHE A 123 7.52 -2.70 -29.56
C PHE A 123 8.41 -2.71 -28.31
N VAL A 124 8.06 -1.89 -27.31
CA VAL A 124 8.69 -1.79 -26.00
C VAL A 124 7.77 -2.45 -24.98
N GLU A 125 8.18 -3.64 -24.53
CA GLU A 125 7.49 -4.44 -23.53
C GLU A 125 8.42 -4.82 -22.38
N VAL A 126 7.82 -5.06 -21.22
CA VAL A 126 8.53 -5.55 -20.05
C VAL A 126 8.99 -6.98 -20.34
N GLN A 127 10.31 -7.22 -20.37
CA GLN A 127 10.88 -8.54 -20.69
C GLN A 127 11.12 -9.38 -19.44
N TRP A 128 11.37 -8.73 -18.30
CA TRP A 128 11.62 -9.36 -17.01
C TRP A 128 10.67 -8.81 -15.97
N ILE A 129 10.00 -9.69 -15.24
CA ILE A 129 9.22 -9.36 -14.05
C ILE A 129 9.75 -10.21 -12.90
N LYS A 130 10.22 -9.56 -11.83
CA LYS A 130 10.69 -10.22 -10.60
C LYS A 130 11.76 -11.31 -10.81
N GLY A 131 12.70 -11.07 -11.73
CA GLY A 131 13.76 -12.03 -12.08
C GLY A 131 13.32 -13.17 -12.99
N GLU A 132 12.03 -13.26 -13.34
CA GLU A 132 11.51 -14.23 -14.31
C GLU A 132 11.25 -13.56 -15.66
N LYS A 133 11.47 -14.32 -16.74
CA LYS A 133 11.18 -13.86 -18.09
C LYS A 133 9.67 -13.75 -18.26
N ASN A 134 9.20 -12.62 -18.78
CA ASN A 134 7.78 -12.39 -19.03
C ASN A 134 7.24 -13.48 -19.97
N GLN A 135 6.15 -14.15 -19.57
CA GLN A 135 5.55 -15.19 -20.38
C GLN A 135 4.79 -14.57 -21.55
N SER A 136 5.31 -14.73 -22.77
CA SER A 136 4.75 -14.17 -24.01
C SER A 136 3.44 -14.83 -24.49
N ASN A 137 2.97 -15.89 -23.81
CA ASN A 137 1.86 -16.74 -24.27
C ASN A 137 0.59 -16.60 -23.42
N ALA A 138 0.41 -15.46 -22.74
CA ALA A 138 -0.81 -15.18 -22.00
C ALA A 138 -2.03 -15.12 -22.94
N LEU A 139 -3.14 -15.71 -22.52
CA LEU A 139 -4.42 -15.63 -23.24
C LEU A 139 -5.00 -14.21 -23.17
N TYR A 140 -4.72 -13.50 -22.08
CA TYR A 140 -5.14 -12.13 -21.86
C TYR A 140 -4.17 -11.43 -20.91
N GLU A 141 -3.88 -10.16 -21.19
CA GLU A 141 -3.07 -9.31 -20.31
C GLU A 141 -3.65 -7.89 -20.29
N LYS A 142 -3.75 -7.32 -19.08
CA LYS A 142 -4.13 -5.92 -18.90
C LYS A 142 -3.42 -5.28 -17.72
N TRP A 143 -3.03 -4.03 -17.91
CA TRP A 143 -2.52 -3.15 -16.86
C TRP A 143 -3.60 -2.14 -16.49
N ASN A 144 -3.72 -1.86 -15.21
CA ASN A 144 -4.43 -0.70 -14.71
C ASN A 144 -3.64 -0.07 -13.56
N ALA A 145 -4.19 0.97 -12.93
CA ALA A 145 -3.52 1.63 -11.81
C ALA A 145 -3.46 0.81 -10.50
N PHE A 146 -4.07 -0.39 -10.44
CA PHE A 146 -3.98 -1.31 -9.30
C PHE A 146 -2.90 -2.36 -9.50
N SER A 147 -2.96 -3.06 -10.64
CA SER A 147 -2.16 -4.24 -10.92
C SER A 147 -2.14 -4.59 -12.40
N ARG A 148 -1.21 -5.48 -12.74
CA ARG A 148 -1.19 -6.25 -13.97
C ARG A 148 -1.97 -7.55 -13.77
N ILE A 149 -2.99 -7.78 -14.59
CA ILE A 149 -3.74 -9.04 -14.63
C ILE A 149 -3.31 -9.81 -15.87
N LEU A 150 -2.99 -11.09 -15.67
CA LEU A 150 -2.61 -12.02 -16.72
C LEU A 150 -3.41 -13.31 -16.61
N VAL A 151 -4.06 -13.74 -17.69
CA VAL A 151 -4.71 -15.06 -17.78
C VAL A 151 -3.79 -15.98 -18.56
N GLY A 152 -3.35 -17.05 -17.89
CA GLY A 152 -2.33 -17.97 -18.37
C GLY A 152 -2.86 -19.37 -18.65
N ALA A 153 -1.93 -20.32 -18.65
CA ALA A 153 -2.15 -21.71 -19.05
C ALA A 153 -3.32 -22.40 -18.32
N SER A 154 -3.98 -23.28 -19.05
CA SER A 154 -5.01 -24.17 -18.53
C SER A 154 -4.39 -25.29 -17.71
N ARG A 155 -5.03 -25.62 -16.59
CA ARG A 155 -4.76 -26.82 -15.77
C ARG A 155 -6.04 -27.64 -15.66
N THR A 156 -5.89 -28.95 -15.52
CA THR A 156 -7.03 -29.88 -15.39
C THR A 156 -7.15 -30.50 -13.99
N ASP A 157 -6.08 -30.39 -13.20
CA ASP A 157 -6.08 -30.83 -11.80
C ASP A 157 -6.82 -29.81 -10.95
N PRO A 158 -7.92 -30.19 -10.28
CA PRO A 158 -8.76 -29.23 -9.57
C PRO A 158 -7.98 -28.52 -8.48
N PHE A 159 -7.77 -27.21 -8.60
CA PHE A 159 -7.07 -26.41 -7.61
C PHE A 159 -7.84 -26.34 -6.28
N GLY A 160 -7.10 -26.20 -5.18
CA GLY A 160 -7.65 -25.92 -3.86
C GLY A 160 -6.57 -25.36 -2.95
N TRP A 161 -6.93 -24.40 -2.11
CA TRP A 161 -6.01 -23.71 -1.20
C TRP A 161 -5.52 -24.67 -0.12
N GLY A 162 -6.47 -25.35 0.55
CA GLY A 162 -6.18 -26.38 1.54
C GLY A 162 -6.97 -27.64 1.24
N ARG A 163 -6.78 -28.22 0.05
CA ARG A 163 -7.52 -29.41 -0.38
C ARG A 163 -7.26 -30.60 0.55
N SER A 164 -8.33 -31.26 0.95
CA SER A 164 -8.37 -32.47 1.74
C SER A 164 -7.67 -33.64 1.02
N PRO A 165 -6.86 -34.44 1.74
CA PRO A 165 -6.36 -35.73 1.24
C PRO A 165 -7.48 -36.73 0.91
N ALA A 166 -8.64 -36.64 1.58
CA ALA A 166 -9.78 -37.52 1.35
C ALA A 166 -10.46 -37.30 -0.01
N TYR A 167 -10.13 -36.21 -0.73
CA TYR A 167 -10.69 -35.96 -2.05
C TYR A 167 -10.09 -36.90 -3.10
N GLN A 168 -10.93 -37.78 -3.63
CA GLN A 168 -10.60 -38.61 -4.78
C GLN A 168 -11.20 -37.98 -6.05
N PRO A 169 -10.38 -37.49 -7.00
CA PRO A 169 -10.90 -36.81 -8.18
C PRO A 169 -11.75 -37.74 -9.06
N LYS A 170 -13.06 -37.51 -9.09
CA LYS A 170 -13.97 -38.19 -10.03
C LYS A 170 -13.96 -37.54 -11.42
N TYR A 171 -13.79 -36.22 -11.45
CA TYR A 171 -13.77 -35.41 -12.67
C TYR A 171 -12.54 -34.52 -12.70
N LYS A 172 -12.04 -34.25 -13.91
CA LYS A 172 -11.09 -33.16 -14.16
C LYS A 172 -11.84 -31.83 -14.08
N ALA A 173 -11.17 -30.79 -13.60
CA ALA A 173 -11.70 -29.43 -13.57
C ALA A 173 -10.84 -28.55 -14.49
N ASP A 174 -11.41 -28.13 -15.61
CA ASP A 174 -10.75 -27.19 -16.52
C ASP A 174 -10.62 -25.83 -15.82
N GLN A 175 -9.40 -25.36 -15.63
CA GLN A 175 -9.10 -24.14 -14.88
C GLN A 175 -8.06 -23.29 -15.61
N LEU A 176 -8.34 -22.00 -15.81
CA LEU A 176 -7.37 -21.03 -16.30
C LEU A 176 -6.69 -20.34 -15.12
N GLY A 177 -5.37 -20.21 -15.15
CA GLY A 177 -4.65 -19.42 -14.16
C GLY A 177 -4.94 -17.92 -14.34
N LEU A 178 -5.32 -17.24 -13.26
CA LEU A 178 -5.44 -15.79 -13.19
C LEU A 178 -4.33 -15.27 -12.27
N ASN A 179 -3.36 -14.57 -12.84
CA ASN A 179 -2.22 -14.02 -12.15
C ASN A 179 -2.37 -12.49 -11.99
N ILE A 180 -1.98 -11.98 -10.81
CA ILE A 180 -2.04 -10.57 -10.43
C ILE A 180 -0.61 -10.17 -10.00
N ASP A 181 0.01 -9.26 -10.74
CA ASP A 181 1.38 -8.74 -10.50
C ASP A 181 2.44 -9.84 -10.27
N SER A 182 2.37 -10.93 -11.03
CA SER A 182 3.30 -12.06 -11.07
C SER A 182 3.18 -13.09 -9.93
N ASN A 183 2.92 -12.71 -8.69
CA ASN A 183 3.02 -13.64 -7.54
C ASN A 183 1.68 -13.96 -6.87
N ALA A 184 0.67 -13.11 -7.01
CA ALA A 184 -0.68 -13.47 -6.59
C ALA A 184 -1.34 -14.25 -7.72
N ALA A 185 -1.93 -15.39 -7.39
CA ALA A 185 -2.59 -16.23 -8.37
C ALA A 185 -3.86 -16.83 -7.80
N THR A 186 -4.85 -16.95 -8.66
CA THR A 186 -6.07 -17.71 -8.42
C THR A 186 -6.43 -18.46 -9.71
N VAL A 187 -7.55 -19.16 -9.72
CA VAL A 187 -8.01 -19.93 -10.89
C VAL A 187 -9.42 -19.53 -11.27
N MET A 188 -9.64 -19.34 -12.56
CA MET A 188 -10.98 -19.32 -13.13
C MET A 188 -11.36 -20.76 -13.44
N THR A 189 -12.41 -21.26 -12.77
CA THR A 189 -12.90 -22.63 -13.01
C THR A 189 -13.95 -22.59 -14.09
N LYS A 190 -13.81 -23.47 -15.08
CA LYS A 190 -14.82 -23.62 -16.13
C LYS A 190 -16.12 -24.07 -15.49
N PHE A 191 -17.20 -23.39 -15.83
CA PHE A 191 -18.52 -23.72 -15.30
C PHE A 191 -19.56 -23.69 -16.40
N ASP A 192 -20.20 -24.84 -16.61
CA ASP A 192 -21.20 -25.08 -17.66
C ASP A 192 -22.63 -25.14 -17.11
N GLY A 193 -22.84 -24.61 -15.89
CA GLY A 193 -24.11 -24.67 -15.18
C GLY A 193 -24.31 -25.94 -14.35
N LYS A 194 -23.39 -26.92 -14.41
CA LYS A 194 -23.50 -28.20 -13.67
C LYS A 194 -22.55 -28.24 -12.49
N PHE A 195 -23.06 -28.56 -11.32
CA PHE A 195 -22.28 -28.59 -10.07
C PHE A 195 -21.46 -29.86 -9.86
N ASP A 196 -21.72 -30.94 -10.62
CA ASP A 196 -21.04 -32.24 -10.46
C ASP A 196 -19.51 -32.14 -10.57
N ARG A 197 -19.02 -31.25 -11.44
CA ARG A 197 -17.57 -31.03 -11.65
C ARG A 197 -16.92 -30.12 -10.61
N LEU A 198 -17.74 -29.52 -9.73
CA LEU A 198 -17.30 -28.61 -8.68
C LEU A 198 -17.28 -29.27 -7.30
N GLU A 199 -17.49 -30.59 -7.22
CA GLU A 199 -17.45 -31.35 -5.96
C GLU A 199 -16.15 -31.09 -5.15
N HIS A 200 -15.01 -30.92 -5.83
CA HIS A 200 -13.72 -30.60 -5.23
C HIS A 200 -13.72 -29.33 -4.34
N LEU A 201 -14.65 -28.39 -4.54
CA LEU A 201 -14.80 -27.19 -3.71
C LEU A 201 -15.27 -27.52 -2.29
N ARG A 202 -16.02 -28.62 -2.11
CA ARG A 202 -16.47 -29.09 -0.80
C ARG A 202 -15.32 -29.63 0.06
N TYR A 203 -14.23 -30.04 -0.57
CA TYR A 203 -13.07 -30.69 0.05
C TYR A 203 -11.94 -29.71 0.34
N ASP A 204 -12.23 -28.42 0.51
CA ASP A 204 -11.24 -27.40 0.83
C ASP A 204 -11.44 -26.87 2.25
N VAL A 205 -10.35 -26.67 3.00
CA VAL A 205 -10.40 -26.09 4.35
C VAL A 205 -11.02 -24.69 4.37
N THR A 206 -11.05 -24.00 3.23
CA THR A 206 -11.72 -22.70 3.05
C THR A 206 -13.25 -22.80 3.05
N ALA A 207 -13.83 -23.98 2.83
CA ALA A 207 -15.28 -24.18 2.75
C ALA A 207 -15.98 -24.44 4.10
N LEU A 208 -15.24 -24.47 5.21
CA LEU A 208 -15.73 -24.95 6.51
C LEU A 208 -16.96 -24.21 7.04
N ALA A 209 -17.07 -22.89 6.81
CA ALA A 209 -18.22 -22.11 7.26
C ALA A 209 -19.54 -22.60 6.64
N HIS A 210 -19.50 -23.08 5.38
CA HIS A 210 -20.69 -23.56 4.68
C HIS A 210 -21.23 -24.89 5.21
N TYR A 211 -20.41 -25.69 5.90
CA TYR A 211 -20.87 -26.90 6.60
C TYR A 211 -21.66 -26.60 7.88
N LEU A 212 -21.47 -25.41 8.45
CA LEU A 212 -22.12 -24.97 9.67
C LEU A 212 -23.33 -24.09 9.40
N ARG A 213 -23.29 -23.30 8.32
CA ARG A 213 -24.37 -22.40 7.91
C ARG A 213 -24.70 -22.62 6.44
N SER A 214 -25.82 -23.30 6.20
CA SER A 214 -26.46 -23.39 4.88
C SER A 214 -27.94 -23.75 5.04
N PRO A 215 -28.87 -23.16 4.26
CA PRO A 215 -28.65 -22.08 3.30
C PRO A 215 -28.62 -20.70 3.98
N THR A 216 -27.73 -19.81 3.58
CA THR A 216 -27.64 -18.43 4.11
C THR A 216 -27.18 -17.42 3.05
N SER A 217 -27.03 -16.14 3.44
CA SER A 217 -26.38 -15.12 2.62
C SER A 217 -24.87 -15.09 2.86
N VAL A 218 -24.10 -15.03 1.79
CA VAL A 218 -22.64 -15.04 1.81
C VAL A 218 -22.12 -13.75 1.20
N LEU A 219 -21.18 -13.10 1.89
CA LEU A 219 -20.33 -12.04 1.35
C LEU A 219 -18.95 -12.63 1.06
N VAL A 220 -18.56 -12.68 -0.21
CA VAL A 220 -17.23 -13.07 -0.66
C VAL A 220 -16.37 -11.81 -0.80
N ILE A 221 -15.32 -11.73 0.00
CA ILE A 221 -14.32 -10.65 -0.03
C ILE A 221 -13.23 -11.03 -1.01
N GLY A 222 -13.25 -10.32 -2.14
CA GLY A 222 -12.45 -10.52 -3.35
C GLY A 222 -12.86 -11.74 -4.14
N VAL A 223 -13.37 -11.45 -5.33
CA VAL A 223 -13.94 -12.46 -6.21
C VAL A 223 -12.83 -13.25 -6.90
N GLY A 224 -11.74 -12.58 -7.29
CA GLY A 224 -10.61 -13.22 -7.97
C GLY A 224 -11.08 -14.02 -9.20
N GLY A 225 -10.86 -15.34 -9.20
CA GLY A 225 -11.30 -16.24 -10.28
C GLY A 225 -12.75 -16.76 -10.14
N GLY A 226 -13.51 -16.29 -9.15
CA GLY A 226 -14.89 -16.73 -8.89
C GLY A 226 -15.00 -17.99 -8.02
N ARG A 227 -13.89 -18.52 -7.50
CA ARG A 227 -13.85 -19.78 -6.72
C ARG A 227 -14.81 -19.76 -5.54
N ASP A 228 -14.76 -18.74 -4.69
CA ASP A 228 -15.56 -18.69 -3.45
C ASP A 228 -17.05 -18.48 -3.73
N ILE A 229 -17.37 -17.85 -4.86
CA ILE A 229 -18.75 -17.79 -5.37
C ILE A 229 -19.21 -19.19 -5.76
N LEU A 230 -18.41 -19.92 -6.55
CA LEU A 230 -18.72 -21.29 -6.93
C LEU A 230 -18.81 -22.22 -5.71
N THR A 231 -17.95 -22.05 -4.70
CA THR A 231 -18.03 -22.80 -3.44
C THR A 231 -19.36 -22.51 -2.76
N SER A 232 -19.76 -21.26 -2.64
CA SER A 232 -21.05 -20.88 -2.05
C SER A 232 -22.23 -21.51 -2.80
N LEU A 233 -22.19 -21.52 -4.14
CA LEU A 233 -23.25 -22.12 -4.95
C LEU A 233 -23.28 -23.65 -4.82
N VAL A 234 -22.13 -24.32 -4.73
CA VAL A 234 -22.06 -25.76 -4.48
C VAL A 234 -22.69 -26.12 -3.13
N PHE A 235 -22.65 -25.24 -2.14
CA PHE A 235 -23.32 -25.45 -0.85
C PHE A 235 -24.77 -24.95 -0.80
N ASP A 236 -25.40 -24.69 -1.96
CA ASP A 236 -26.80 -24.27 -2.09
C ASP A 236 -27.12 -23.00 -1.28
N GLN A 237 -26.15 -22.09 -1.19
CA GLN A 237 -26.32 -20.84 -0.46
C GLN A 237 -27.36 -19.95 -1.15
N ARG A 238 -28.21 -19.30 -0.35
CA ARG A 238 -29.38 -18.56 -0.86
C ARG A 238 -29.00 -17.33 -1.67
N ARG A 239 -27.96 -16.61 -1.24
CA ARG A 239 -27.49 -15.38 -1.90
C ARG A 239 -26.00 -15.22 -1.71
N VAL A 240 -25.29 -14.80 -2.75
CA VAL A 240 -23.85 -14.60 -2.76
C VAL A 240 -23.54 -13.21 -3.29
N VAL A 241 -22.94 -12.35 -2.47
CA VAL A 241 -22.43 -11.04 -2.88
C VAL A 241 -20.91 -11.15 -2.99
N GLY A 242 -20.38 -11.04 -4.20
CA GLY A 242 -18.95 -10.99 -4.45
C GLY A 242 -18.46 -9.55 -4.57
N VAL A 243 -17.62 -9.10 -3.65
CA VAL A 243 -17.04 -7.75 -3.68
C VAL A 243 -15.61 -7.83 -4.16
N GLU A 244 -15.29 -7.16 -5.27
CA GLU A 244 -13.95 -7.16 -5.87
C GLU A 244 -13.48 -5.72 -6.08
N ILE A 245 -12.30 -5.40 -5.57
CA ILE A 245 -11.73 -4.06 -5.66
C ILE A 245 -11.26 -3.76 -7.10
N ASN A 246 -10.77 -4.77 -7.82
CA ASN A 246 -10.23 -4.58 -9.16
C ASN A 246 -11.31 -4.77 -10.25
N PRO A 247 -11.76 -3.70 -10.92
CA PRO A 247 -12.82 -3.79 -11.94
C PRO A 247 -12.41 -4.60 -13.18
N ASP A 248 -11.11 -4.78 -13.43
CA ASP A 248 -10.63 -5.60 -14.54
C ASP A 248 -10.77 -7.10 -14.25
N ILE A 249 -10.68 -7.53 -12.99
CA ILE A 249 -10.95 -8.92 -12.61
C ILE A 249 -12.41 -9.27 -12.88
N LEU A 250 -13.34 -8.39 -12.47
CA LEU A 250 -14.76 -8.58 -12.77
C LEU A 250 -15.05 -8.62 -14.26
N ARG A 251 -14.44 -7.72 -15.06
CA ARG A 251 -14.58 -7.74 -16.53
C ARG A 251 -13.98 -8.98 -17.18
N VAL A 252 -12.88 -9.51 -16.63
CA VAL A 252 -12.30 -10.77 -17.06
C VAL A 252 -13.30 -11.91 -16.84
N LEU A 253 -13.91 -11.99 -15.65
CA LEU A 253 -14.88 -13.03 -15.31
C LEU A 253 -16.21 -12.93 -16.07
N THR A 254 -16.68 -11.73 -16.38
CA THR A 254 -18.05 -11.50 -16.90
C THR A 254 -18.10 -11.23 -18.40
N ASN A 255 -17.12 -10.49 -18.94
CA ASN A 255 -17.07 -10.11 -20.36
C ASN A 255 -16.09 -10.99 -21.15
N HIS A 256 -14.81 -11.00 -20.80
CA HIS A 256 -13.78 -11.65 -21.62
C HIS A 256 -13.82 -13.19 -21.54
N PHE A 257 -14.12 -13.74 -20.37
CA PHE A 257 -14.22 -15.17 -20.11
C PHE A 257 -15.60 -15.56 -19.55
N GLY A 258 -16.63 -14.75 -19.79
CA GLY A 258 -18.00 -14.98 -19.29
C GLY A 258 -18.55 -16.36 -19.67
N ASP A 259 -18.41 -16.75 -20.94
CA ASP A 259 -18.84 -18.09 -21.41
C ASP A 259 -18.07 -19.23 -20.74
N TYR A 260 -16.80 -18.99 -20.38
CA TYR A 260 -15.95 -19.98 -19.73
C TYR A 260 -16.33 -20.15 -18.26
N THR A 261 -16.61 -19.07 -17.56
CA THR A 261 -16.99 -19.04 -16.13
C THR A 261 -18.49 -19.28 -15.91
N GLY A 262 -19.26 -19.46 -16.98
CA GLY A 262 -20.71 -19.72 -16.93
C GLY A 262 -21.55 -18.49 -16.58
N HIS A 263 -21.05 -17.29 -16.84
CA HIS A 263 -21.71 -16.02 -16.52
C HIS A 263 -22.19 -15.95 -15.06
N LEU A 264 -21.24 -16.04 -14.12
CA LEU A 264 -21.52 -16.01 -12.68
C LEU A 264 -22.42 -14.84 -12.26
N GLU A 265 -22.29 -13.68 -12.92
CA GLU A 265 -23.08 -12.49 -12.68
C GLU A 265 -24.57 -12.62 -13.04
N ARG A 266 -24.92 -13.60 -13.88
CA ARG A 266 -26.29 -13.89 -14.32
C ARG A 266 -26.94 -15.02 -13.50
N MET A 267 -26.17 -15.68 -12.64
CA MET A 267 -26.69 -16.78 -11.84
C MET A 267 -27.69 -16.27 -10.80
N PRO A 268 -28.82 -16.95 -10.60
CA PRO A 268 -29.79 -16.59 -9.57
C PRO A 268 -29.12 -16.51 -8.19
N GLY A 269 -29.32 -15.40 -7.49
CA GLY A 269 -28.78 -15.18 -6.15
C GLY A 269 -27.33 -14.68 -6.11
N VAL A 270 -26.64 -14.52 -7.25
CA VAL A 270 -25.28 -13.94 -7.29
C VAL A 270 -25.34 -12.44 -7.59
N THR A 271 -24.54 -11.65 -6.90
CA THR A 271 -24.37 -10.21 -7.17
C THR A 271 -22.89 -9.86 -7.09
N LEU A 272 -22.34 -9.28 -8.16
CA LEU A 272 -20.96 -8.79 -8.17
C LEU A 272 -20.94 -7.28 -7.95
N VAL A 273 -20.07 -6.83 -7.05
CA VAL A 273 -19.93 -5.42 -6.69
C VAL A 273 -18.47 -5.02 -6.87
N ASN A 274 -18.22 -3.94 -7.62
CA ASN A 274 -16.89 -3.34 -7.69
C ASN A 274 -16.72 -2.31 -6.57
N ASP A 275 -16.10 -2.73 -5.48
CA ASP A 275 -15.86 -1.88 -4.31
C ASP A 275 -14.75 -2.50 -3.45
N GLU A 276 -14.25 -1.77 -2.48
CA GLU A 276 -13.40 -2.35 -1.44
C GLU A 276 -14.27 -2.91 -0.32
N ALA A 277 -13.96 -4.14 0.13
CA ALA A 277 -14.86 -4.92 0.96
C ALA A 277 -15.19 -4.28 2.31
N ARG A 278 -14.21 -3.72 3.02
CA ARG A 278 -14.47 -3.03 4.29
C ARG A 278 -15.36 -1.81 4.08
N SER A 279 -15.09 -1.03 3.05
CA SER A 279 -15.87 0.16 2.67
C SER A 279 -17.30 -0.19 2.28
N TYR A 280 -17.48 -1.25 1.50
CA TYR A 280 -18.79 -1.78 1.12
C TYR A 280 -19.58 -2.20 2.36
N VAL A 281 -18.98 -3.02 3.23
CA VAL A 281 -19.63 -3.50 4.45
C VAL A 281 -19.96 -2.35 5.40
N ALA A 282 -19.05 -1.40 5.59
CA ALA A 282 -19.27 -0.25 6.47
C ALA A 282 -20.45 0.64 6.04
N ARG A 283 -20.75 0.69 4.73
CA ARG A 283 -21.89 1.42 4.17
C ARG A 283 -23.18 0.61 4.11
N SER A 284 -23.07 -0.71 4.10
CA SER A 284 -24.19 -1.60 3.89
C SER A 284 -25.02 -1.76 5.16
N SER A 285 -26.34 -1.78 5.03
CA SER A 285 -27.23 -2.20 6.12
C SER A 285 -27.46 -3.72 6.12
N GLU A 286 -26.99 -4.43 5.11
CA GLU A 286 -27.19 -5.88 4.98
C GLU A 286 -26.42 -6.66 6.05
N LYS A 287 -27.00 -7.79 6.48
CA LYS A 287 -26.34 -8.77 7.35
C LYS A 287 -26.11 -10.06 6.58
N PHE A 288 -24.99 -10.71 6.85
CA PHE A 288 -24.56 -11.93 6.18
C PHE A 288 -24.43 -13.09 7.16
N GLY A 289 -24.86 -14.28 6.77
CA GLY A 289 -24.61 -15.47 7.57
C GLY A 289 -23.17 -15.97 7.42
N ILE A 290 -22.52 -15.67 6.30
CA ILE A 290 -21.09 -15.92 6.12
C ILE A 290 -20.45 -14.68 5.51
N ILE A 291 -19.36 -14.19 6.11
CA ILE A 291 -18.44 -13.24 5.48
C ILE A 291 -17.12 -13.99 5.29
N GLN A 292 -16.68 -14.18 4.05
CA GLN A 292 -15.56 -15.05 3.71
C GLN A 292 -14.46 -14.30 2.97
N ALA A 293 -13.22 -14.46 3.44
CA ALA A 293 -12.01 -14.03 2.73
C ALA A 293 -10.98 -15.16 2.68
N SER A 294 -10.84 -15.83 1.53
CA SER A 294 -9.97 -16.99 1.39
C SER A 294 -8.68 -16.66 0.64
N LEU A 295 -7.58 -16.49 1.39
CA LEU A 295 -6.27 -16.09 0.84
C LEU A 295 -6.36 -14.87 -0.09
N ILE A 296 -7.14 -13.87 0.33
CA ILE A 296 -7.49 -12.70 -0.47
C ILE A 296 -6.29 -11.81 -0.82
N ASP A 297 -5.20 -11.95 -0.10
CA ASP A 297 -4.11 -11.00 -0.19
C ASP A 297 -3.39 -11.10 -1.53
N THR A 298 -3.67 -10.13 -2.40
CA THR A 298 -2.90 -9.91 -3.60
C THR A 298 -1.51 -9.46 -3.18
N TRP A 299 -0.51 -10.28 -3.44
CA TRP A 299 0.93 -10.00 -3.41
C TRP A 299 1.34 -8.86 -4.40
N ALA A 300 0.43 -7.94 -4.71
CA ALA A 300 0.48 -6.93 -5.76
C ALA A 300 1.27 -5.69 -5.35
N ALA A 301 1.03 -5.16 -4.15
CA ALA A 301 1.81 -4.05 -3.58
C ALA A 301 3.28 -4.42 -3.31
N THR A 302 3.61 -5.72 -3.36
CA THR A 302 4.93 -6.32 -3.12
C THR A 302 5.94 -6.12 -4.27
N SER A 303 5.58 -5.48 -5.37
CA SER A 303 6.43 -5.40 -6.58
C SER A 303 7.85 -4.83 -6.35
N ALA A 304 8.12 -4.20 -5.20
CA ALA A 304 9.42 -3.70 -4.76
C ALA A 304 10.08 -4.45 -3.55
N GLY A 305 9.60 -5.63 -3.16
CA GLY A 305 10.13 -6.39 -2.00
C GLY A 305 9.57 -5.96 -0.63
N ALA A 306 8.42 -5.29 -0.62
CA ALA A 306 7.84 -4.60 0.54
C ALA A 306 6.52 -5.24 1.08
N TYR A 307 6.25 -6.53 0.81
CA TYR A 307 5.01 -7.23 1.24
C TYR A 307 4.68 -7.01 2.72
N VAL A 308 5.70 -7.17 3.56
CA VAL A 308 5.62 -7.03 5.01
C VAL A 308 5.28 -5.60 5.43
N LEU A 309 5.60 -4.62 4.57
CA LEU A 309 5.51 -3.19 4.84
C LEU A 309 4.21 -2.56 4.28
N THR A 310 3.37 -3.34 3.60
CA THR A 310 2.11 -2.82 3.03
C THR A 310 1.00 -2.83 4.08
N GLU A 311 0.24 -1.75 4.14
CA GLU A 311 -0.97 -1.62 4.95
C GLU A 311 -2.07 -2.54 4.44
N ASN A 312 -2.72 -3.26 5.35
CA ASN A 312 -3.86 -4.10 5.03
C ASN A 312 -5.08 -3.70 5.86
N GLY A 313 -6.01 -3.02 5.21
CA GLY A 313 -7.24 -2.54 5.82
C GLY A 313 -8.24 -3.64 6.22
N LEU A 314 -8.04 -4.91 5.81
CA LEU A 314 -8.92 -6.03 6.15
C LEU A 314 -8.53 -6.76 7.44
N TYR A 315 -7.27 -6.64 7.88
CA TYR A 315 -6.73 -7.32 9.08
C TYR A 315 -6.47 -6.38 10.26
N THR A 316 -7.32 -5.36 10.43
CA THR A 316 -7.29 -4.50 11.62
C THR A 316 -8.45 -4.82 12.55
N LYS A 317 -8.28 -4.52 13.84
CA LYS A 317 -9.35 -4.64 14.85
C LYS A 317 -10.62 -3.94 14.38
N GLU A 318 -10.49 -2.72 13.87
CA GLU A 318 -11.61 -1.91 13.39
C GLU A 318 -12.33 -2.53 12.18
N ALA A 319 -11.59 -3.15 11.25
CA ALA A 319 -12.17 -3.89 10.13
C ALA A 319 -12.95 -5.11 10.60
N TRP A 320 -12.38 -5.89 11.52
CA TRP A 320 -13.03 -7.08 12.06
C TRP A 320 -14.27 -6.75 12.87
N MET A 321 -14.24 -5.68 13.67
CA MET A 321 -15.45 -5.17 14.32
C MET A 321 -16.51 -4.76 13.29
N THR A 322 -16.10 -4.16 12.17
CA THR A 322 -17.02 -3.83 11.07
C THR A 322 -17.65 -5.10 10.49
N PHE A 323 -16.87 -6.13 10.18
CA PHE A 323 -17.38 -7.40 9.65
C PHE A 323 -18.28 -8.13 10.65
N LEU A 324 -17.85 -8.28 11.90
CA LEU A 324 -18.61 -8.96 12.96
C LEU A 324 -19.95 -8.27 13.25
N ASN A 325 -20.00 -6.93 13.17
CA ASN A 325 -21.25 -6.19 13.29
C ASN A 325 -22.21 -6.42 12.12
N HIS A 326 -21.73 -6.87 10.96
CA HIS A 326 -22.53 -7.18 9.77
C HIS A 326 -22.85 -8.68 9.62
N LEU A 327 -22.60 -9.48 10.66
CA LEU A 327 -23.09 -10.85 10.70
C LEU A 327 -24.55 -10.90 11.15
N THR A 328 -25.28 -11.92 10.69
CA THR A 328 -26.53 -12.36 11.36
C THR A 328 -26.20 -12.87 12.77
N PRO A 329 -27.17 -13.02 13.68
CA PRO A 329 -26.90 -13.49 15.05
C PRO A 329 -26.12 -14.80 15.12
N ASP A 330 -26.39 -15.71 14.19
CA ASP A 330 -25.75 -17.01 14.02
C ASP A 330 -24.59 -16.98 13.00
N GLY A 331 -24.28 -15.82 12.41
CA GLY A 331 -23.35 -15.70 11.29
C GLY A 331 -21.89 -15.92 11.66
N ILE A 332 -21.07 -16.20 10.65
CA ILE A 332 -19.65 -16.54 10.78
C ILE A 332 -18.80 -15.63 9.90
N LEU A 333 -17.83 -14.94 10.50
CA LEU A 333 -16.70 -14.37 9.78
C LEU A 333 -15.64 -15.46 9.60
N THR A 334 -15.19 -15.69 8.37
CA THR A 334 -14.15 -16.66 8.08
C THR A 334 -13.03 -16.07 7.23
N MET A 335 -11.80 -16.34 7.65
CA MET A 335 -10.59 -15.93 6.94
C MET A 335 -9.60 -17.09 6.87
N SER A 336 -8.91 -17.23 5.73
CA SER A 336 -7.94 -18.31 5.52
C SER A 336 -6.55 -17.75 5.22
N ARG A 337 -5.54 -18.28 5.91
CA ARG A 337 -4.14 -17.83 5.83
C ARG A 337 -3.16 -19.01 5.87
N TRP A 338 -1.92 -18.74 5.48
CA TRP A 338 -0.83 -19.71 5.56
C TRP A 338 -0.55 -20.09 7.01
N HIS A 339 -0.25 -21.37 7.22
CA HIS A 339 -0.01 -21.99 8.51
C HIS A 339 1.21 -22.91 8.41
N HIS A 340 2.29 -22.54 9.08
CA HIS A 340 3.48 -23.38 9.21
C HIS A 340 3.51 -24.02 10.58
N GLU A 341 3.53 -25.35 10.65
CA GLU A 341 3.42 -26.07 11.94
C GLU A 341 4.53 -25.68 12.93
N ALA A 342 5.77 -25.48 12.45
CA ALA A 342 6.89 -25.10 13.30
C ALA A 342 6.72 -23.70 13.94
N GLN A 343 5.99 -22.79 13.28
CA GLN A 343 5.78 -21.43 13.77
C GLN A 343 4.51 -20.80 13.15
N PRO A 344 3.32 -21.05 13.72
CA PRO A 344 2.03 -20.71 13.10
C PRO A 344 1.63 -19.23 13.33
N SER A 345 2.54 -18.29 13.08
CA SER A 345 2.40 -16.90 13.53
C SER A 345 1.26 -16.12 12.84
N GLU A 346 0.98 -16.37 11.56
CA GLU A 346 -0.19 -15.77 10.88
C GLU A 346 -1.50 -16.23 11.51
N THR A 347 -1.64 -17.53 11.76
CA THR A 347 -2.83 -18.11 12.40
C THR A 347 -2.97 -17.62 13.86
N LEU A 348 -1.86 -17.54 14.60
CA LEU A 348 -1.88 -17.03 15.97
C LEU A 348 -2.24 -15.54 16.01
N ARG A 349 -1.75 -14.73 15.05
CA ARG A 349 -2.12 -13.32 14.93
C ARG A 349 -3.59 -13.13 14.51
N LEU A 350 -4.15 -14.01 13.67
CA LEU A 350 -5.60 -14.03 13.40
C LEU A 350 -6.40 -14.34 14.67
N ALA A 351 -5.95 -15.30 15.48
CA ALA A 351 -6.60 -15.59 16.77
C ALA A 351 -6.51 -14.38 17.72
N ALA A 352 -5.36 -13.71 17.78
CA ALA A 352 -5.18 -12.47 18.54
C ALA A 352 -6.15 -11.37 18.10
N LEU A 353 -6.32 -11.23 16.78
CA LEU A 353 -7.22 -10.27 16.16
C LEU A 353 -8.68 -10.58 16.45
N ALA A 354 -9.07 -11.86 16.40
CA ALA A 354 -10.40 -12.33 16.81
C ALA A 354 -10.70 -11.98 18.27
N VAL A 355 -9.81 -12.40 19.19
CA VAL A 355 -9.92 -12.18 20.63
C VAL A 355 -10.02 -10.69 20.94
N THR A 356 -9.13 -9.88 20.36
CA THR A 356 -9.11 -8.43 20.60
C THR A 356 -10.38 -7.75 20.09
N SER A 357 -10.86 -8.12 18.89
CA SER A 357 -12.06 -7.54 18.30
C SER A 357 -13.32 -7.91 19.10
N LEU A 358 -13.45 -9.18 19.51
CA LEU A 358 -14.57 -9.65 20.34
C LEU A 358 -14.56 -8.98 21.73
N THR A 359 -13.39 -8.87 22.36
CA THR A 359 -13.25 -8.22 23.67
C THR A 359 -13.65 -6.74 23.59
N GLU A 360 -13.22 -6.01 22.56
CA GLU A 360 -13.61 -4.60 22.34
C GLU A 360 -15.12 -4.45 22.09
N MET A 361 -15.75 -5.48 21.52
CA MET A 361 -17.20 -5.56 21.33
C MET A 361 -17.96 -5.99 22.60
N GLY A 362 -17.28 -6.16 23.73
CA GLY A 362 -17.89 -6.49 25.03
C GLY A 362 -18.06 -7.99 25.30
N VAL A 363 -17.38 -8.87 24.56
CA VAL A 363 -17.39 -10.31 24.83
C VAL A 363 -16.40 -10.65 25.95
N ASP A 364 -16.91 -11.16 27.08
CA ASP A 364 -16.12 -11.50 28.27
C ASP A 364 -15.21 -12.72 28.09
N ASP A 365 -15.71 -13.76 27.40
CA ASP A 365 -14.98 -14.99 27.09
C ASP A 365 -14.97 -15.23 25.58
N PRO A 366 -13.87 -14.88 24.88
CA PRO A 366 -13.77 -15.05 23.42
C PRO A 366 -13.60 -16.50 22.98
N ARG A 367 -13.21 -17.42 23.88
CA ARG A 367 -12.87 -18.81 23.53
C ARG A 367 -14.01 -19.55 22.81
N PRO A 368 -15.28 -19.46 23.26
CA PRO A 368 -16.41 -20.14 22.63
C PRO A 368 -16.80 -19.56 21.27
N HIS A 369 -16.28 -18.39 20.90
CA HIS A 369 -16.61 -17.67 19.67
C HIS A 369 -15.65 -17.98 18.52
N ILE A 370 -14.61 -18.79 18.75
CA ILE A 370 -13.51 -18.98 17.80
C ILE A 370 -13.30 -20.47 17.54
N MET A 371 -13.25 -20.83 16.26
CA MET A 371 -12.77 -22.13 15.79
C MET A 371 -11.71 -21.95 14.70
N ILE A 372 -10.67 -22.77 14.69
CA ILE A 372 -9.59 -22.76 13.71
C ILE A 372 -9.30 -24.20 13.32
N VAL A 373 -9.26 -24.46 12.02
CA VAL A 373 -8.94 -25.77 11.45
C VAL A 373 -7.95 -25.56 10.31
N ARG A 374 -6.99 -26.46 10.20
CA ARG A 374 -5.96 -26.44 9.16
C ARG A 374 -5.97 -27.71 8.34
N LYS A 375 -5.47 -27.61 7.12
CA LYS A 375 -5.04 -28.78 6.36
C LYS A 375 -3.84 -29.42 7.08
N ARG A 376 -3.75 -30.75 7.08
CA ARG A 376 -2.52 -31.46 7.48
C ARG A 376 -1.36 -31.05 6.58
N GLU A 377 -0.21 -30.70 7.15
CA GLU A 377 0.98 -30.36 6.36
C GLU A 377 1.47 -31.60 5.59
N GLY A 378 1.76 -31.42 4.31
CA GLY A 378 2.34 -32.46 3.45
C GLY A 378 3.85 -32.26 3.31
N SER A 379 4.49 -32.96 2.38
CA SER A 379 5.92 -32.81 2.05
C SER A 379 6.31 -31.47 1.38
N GLY A 380 5.43 -30.45 1.42
CA GLY A 380 5.59 -29.15 0.76
C GLY A 380 5.72 -27.98 1.76
N VAL A 381 5.80 -26.76 1.23
CA VAL A 381 5.98 -25.52 2.01
C VAL A 381 4.65 -25.07 2.62
N GLY A 382 4.41 -25.36 3.91
CA GLY A 382 3.28 -24.84 4.68
C GLY A 382 1.92 -25.45 4.37
N SER A 383 0.98 -25.28 5.30
CA SER A 383 -0.44 -25.62 5.17
C SER A 383 -1.31 -24.35 5.13
N VAL A 384 -2.62 -24.50 4.91
CA VAL A 384 -3.59 -23.40 5.02
C VAL A 384 -4.47 -23.67 6.24
N ALA A 385 -4.68 -22.64 7.07
CA ALA A 385 -5.61 -22.65 8.18
C ALA A 385 -6.75 -21.66 7.93
N THR A 386 -7.95 -22.05 8.34
CA THR A 386 -9.16 -21.23 8.29
C THR A 386 -9.63 -20.97 9.72
N ILE A 387 -9.79 -19.70 10.05
CA ILE A 387 -10.46 -19.26 11.28
C ILE A 387 -11.94 -19.02 10.99
N LEU A 388 -12.79 -19.36 11.95
CA LEU A 388 -14.23 -19.12 12.00
C LEU A 388 -14.51 -18.34 13.29
N VAL A 389 -15.16 -17.19 13.17
CA VAL A 389 -15.47 -16.31 14.30
C VAL A 389 -16.95 -15.95 14.28
N GLY A 390 -17.64 -16.29 15.37
CA GLY A 390 -19.05 -15.98 15.58
C GLY A 390 -19.23 -14.80 16.54
N ARG A 391 -20.27 -13.99 16.32
CA ARG A 391 -20.67 -12.98 17.32
C ARG A 391 -21.30 -13.63 18.55
N GLN A 392 -22.01 -14.74 18.37
CA GLN A 392 -22.48 -15.61 19.45
C GLN A 392 -21.50 -16.78 19.64
N PRO A 393 -21.46 -17.37 20.85
CA PRO A 393 -20.73 -18.61 21.09
C PRO A 393 -21.18 -19.71 20.11
N PHE A 394 -20.22 -20.48 19.59
CA PHE A 394 -20.55 -21.67 18.83
C PHE A 394 -21.26 -22.69 19.73
N THR A 395 -22.36 -23.25 19.23
CA THR A 395 -23.11 -24.25 19.96
C THR A 395 -22.34 -25.57 20.04
N ASN A 396 -22.71 -26.44 20.97
CA ASN A 396 -22.13 -27.78 21.04
C ASN A 396 -22.31 -28.55 19.73
N ALA A 397 -23.46 -28.39 19.06
CA ALA A 397 -23.72 -28.99 17.75
C ALA A 397 -22.80 -28.43 16.65
N ASP A 398 -22.49 -27.12 16.68
CA ASP A 398 -21.52 -26.53 15.75
C ASP A 398 -20.12 -27.13 15.91
N VAL A 399 -19.68 -27.26 17.17
CA VAL A 399 -18.37 -27.85 17.49
C VAL A 399 -18.33 -29.32 17.06
N ASP A 400 -19.36 -30.10 17.37
CA ASP A 400 -19.43 -31.51 17.00
C ASP A 400 -19.48 -31.69 15.47
N ARG A 401 -20.23 -30.83 14.77
CA ARG A 401 -20.29 -30.85 13.30
C ARG A 401 -18.94 -30.50 12.67
N LEU A 402 -18.26 -29.47 13.18
CA LEU A 402 -16.93 -29.10 12.69
C LEU A 402 -15.92 -30.21 12.92
N MET A 403 -15.95 -30.84 14.11
CA MET A 403 -15.06 -31.96 14.43
C MET A 403 -15.34 -33.18 13.55
N GLN A 404 -16.61 -33.47 13.25
CA GLN A 404 -17.00 -34.53 12.31
C GLN A 404 -16.45 -34.24 10.91
N VAL A 405 -16.72 -33.06 10.35
CA VAL A 405 -16.22 -32.66 9.03
C VAL A 405 -14.69 -32.68 8.99
N SER A 406 -14.03 -32.26 10.06
CA SER A 406 -12.56 -32.30 10.14
C SER A 406 -12.03 -33.73 10.08
N ARG A 407 -12.70 -34.70 10.72
CA ARG A 407 -12.32 -36.12 10.62
C ARG A 407 -12.56 -36.68 9.22
N GLU A 408 -13.75 -36.42 8.65
CA GLU A 408 -14.12 -36.88 7.30
C GLU A 408 -13.16 -36.33 6.22
N MET A 409 -12.69 -35.09 6.39
CA MET A 409 -11.80 -34.40 5.46
C MET A 409 -10.32 -34.53 5.82
N GLU A 410 -9.98 -35.30 6.87
CA GLU A 410 -8.61 -35.40 7.39
C GLU A 410 -7.93 -34.04 7.69
N PHE A 411 -8.73 -33.06 8.09
CA PHE A 411 -8.25 -31.78 8.59
C PHE A 411 -7.92 -31.86 10.07
N VAL A 412 -7.07 -30.93 10.51
CA VAL A 412 -6.57 -30.88 11.89
C VAL A 412 -7.18 -29.66 12.59
N PRO A 413 -8.00 -29.85 13.65
CA PRO A 413 -8.43 -28.76 14.50
C PRO A 413 -7.23 -28.12 15.21
N VAL A 414 -7.12 -26.80 15.16
CA VAL A 414 -6.07 -26.03 15.84
C VAL A 414 -6.61 -25.42 17.12
N LEU A 415 -7.82 -24.88 17.05
CA LEU A 415 -8.47 -24.20 18.17
C LEU A 415 -9.98 -24.41 18.06
N THR A 416 -10.63 -24.94 19.09
CA THR A 416 -12.09 -25.03 19.20
C THR A 416 -12.49 -24.77 20.65
N PRO A 417 -13.76 -24.48 21.00
CA PRO A 417 -14.17 -24.24 22.38
C PRO A 417 -13.73 -25.33 23.39
N ARG A 418 -13.43 -26.55 22.92
CA ARG A 418 -13.05 -27.71 23.75
C ARG A 418 -11.61 -28.17 23.58
N PHE A 419 -10.84 -27.60 22.64
CA PHE A 419 -9.52 -28.12 22.28
C PHE A 419 -8.59 -27.01 21.77
N ALA A 420 -7.30 -27.08 22.12
CA ALA A 420 -6.25 -26.30 21.51
C ALA A 420 -5.07 -27.22 21.17
N GLU A 421 -4.52 -27.07 19.97
CA GLU A 421 -3.39 -27.87 19.50
C GLU A 421 -2.09 -27.51 20.23
N LEU A 422 -1.87 -26.23 20.48
CA LEU A 422 -0.70 -25.71 21.16
C LEU A 422 -1.08 -24.80 22.35
N PRO A 423 -0.24 -24.73 23.41
CA PRO A 423 -0.48 -23.88 24.57
C PRO A 423 -0.67 -22.40 24.22
N GLU A 424 0.00 -21.91 23.18
CA GLU A 424 -0.10 -20.52 22.73
C GLU A 424 -1.49 -20.19 22.21
N PHE A 425 -2.13 -21.11 21.48
CA PHE A 425 -3.50 -20.96 21.00
C PHE A 425 -4.52 -21.06 22.13
N GLU A 426 -4.25 -21.88 23.14
CA GLU A 426 -5.08 -21.91 24.35
C GLU A 426 -4.98 -20.59 25.13
N ALA A 427 -3.75 -20.15 25.39
CA ALA A 427 -3.46 -18.98 26.19
C ALA A 427 -3.93 -17.68 25.51
N ILE A 428 -3.86 -17.56 24.18
CA ILE A 428 -4.31 -16.36 23.48
C ILE A 428 -5.82 -16.16 23.58
N ALA A 429 -6.58 -17.26 23.58
CA ALA A 429 -8.04 -17.25 23.68
C ALA A 429 -8.53 -17.32 25.14
N THR A 430 -7.63 -17.46 26.11
CA THR A 430 -7.96 -17.50 27.54
C THR A 430 -7.86 -16.10 28.15
N ARG A 431 -8.92 -15.68 28.85
CA ARG A 431 -8.96 -14.40 29.58
C ARG A 431 -7.77 -14.27 30.53
N GLY A 432 -7.12 -13.10 30.51
CA GLY A 432 -5.97 -12.78 31.38
C GLY A 432 -4.62 -13.32 30.90
N LYS A 433 -4.58 -14.33 30.02
CA LYS A 433 -3.33 -14.89 29.47
C LYS A 433 -2.88 -14.25 28.16
N TYR A 434 -3.78 -13.57 27.45
CA TYR A 434 -3.48 -12.86 26.18
C TYR A 434 -2.21 -11.99 26.25
N GLY A 435 -2.13 -11.10 27.24
CA GLY A 435 -1.01 -10.16 27.37
C GLY A 435 0.34 -10.84 27.62
N GLU A 436 0.34 -12.01 28.26
CA GLU A 436 1.54 -12.82 28.47
C GLU A 436 2.04 -13.40 27.15
N VAL A 437 1.14 -14.04 26.36
CA VAL A 437 1.45 -14.61 25.05
C VAL A 437 2.01 -13.54 24.10
N ILE A 438 1.36 -12.37 24.04
CA ILE A 438 1.83 -11.26 23.20
C ILE A 438 3.23 -10.81 23.61
N ARG A 439 3.63 -10.89 24.88
CA ARG A 439 4.97 -10.48 25.32
C ARG A 439 6.03 -11.55 25.13
N SER A 440 5.69 -12.81 25.41
CA SER A 440 6.61 -13.95 25.44
C SER A 440 6.89 -14.55 24.06
N TYR A 441 5.92 -14.51 23.14
CA TYR A 441 6.07 -15.14 21.83
C TYR A 441 7.22 -14.48 21.04
N PRO A 442 8.05 -15.24 20.27
CA PRO A 442 9.21 -14.69 19.57
C PRO A 442 8.86 -13.56 18.58
N LEU A 443 7.69 -13.66 17.94
CA LEU A 443 7.18 -12.66 17.01
C LEU A 443 6.11 -11.76 17.63
N ASN A 444 5.87 -10.62 17.00
CA ASN A 444 4.75 -9.75 17.30
C ASN A 444 3.46 -10.31 16.66
N VAL A 445 2.71 -11.06 17.46
CA VAL A 445 1.40 -11.61 17.08
C VAL A 445 0.24 -10.77 17.63
N ALA A 446 0.50 -9.53 18.08
CA ALA A 446 -0.56 -8.63 18.52
C ALA A 446 -1.51 -8.29 17.37
N ALA A 447 -2.79 -8.10 17.70
CA ALA A 447 -3.81 -7.64 16.77
C ALA A 447 -3.41 -6.29 16.13
N PRO A 448 -3.35 -6.19 14.79
CA PRO A 448 -3.15 -4.89 14.14
C PRO A 448 -4.34 -3.95 14.35
N THR A 449 -4.08 -2.65 14.23
CA THR A 449 -5.10 -1.59 14.31
C THR A 449 -5.00 -0.70 13.08
N ASP A 450 -5.96 0.17 12.85
CA ASP A 450 -5.86 1.18 11.78
C ASP A 450 -4.65 2.13 11.91
N ASP A 451 -4.06 2.28 13.10
CA ASP A 451 -2.81 3.05 13.29
C ASP A 451 -1.54 2.23 13.00
N SER A 452 -1.63 0.90 13.02
CA SER A 452 -0.54 0.00 12.66
C SER A 452 -1.10 -1.16 11.81
N PRO A 453 -1.52 -0.89 10.55
CA PRO A 453 -2.22 -1.84 9.70
C PRO A 453 -1.29 -2.88 9.03
N PHE A 454 -0.20 -3.27 9.69
CA PHE A 454 0.86 -4.11 9.13
C PHE A 454 0.74 -5.57 9.61
N PHE A 455 -0.28 -6.29 9.11
CA PHE A 455 -0.56 -7.67 9.54
C PHE A 455 0.58 -8.65 9.21
N PHE A 456 1.31 -8.44 8.12
CA PHE A 456 2.41 -9.33 7.74
C PHE A 456 3.71 -9.00 8.49
N HIS A 457 3.85 -7.78 9.02
CA HIS A 457 4.99 -7.41 9.85
C HIS A 457 4.87 -7.93 11.27
N MET A 458 5.56 -9.03 11.55
CA MET A 458 5.61 -9.64 12.88
C MET A 458 6.99 -9.57 13.53
N LEU A 459 7.99 -8.96 12.89
CA LEU A 459 9.32 -8.87 13.48
C LEU A 459 9.34 -7.81 14.59
N ARG A 460 10.03 -8.09 15.69
CA ARG A 460 10.25 -7.11 16.75
C ARG A 460 11.53 -6.33 16.51
N VAL A 461 11.57 -5.05 16.87
CA VAL A 461 12.76 -4.18 16.77
C VAL A 461 14.01 -4.83 17.37
N ARG A 462 13.89 -5.47 18.54
CA ARG A 462 15.00 -6.11 19.26
C ARG A 462 15.60 -7.33 18.55
N ASP A 463 14.86 -7.91 17.61
CA ASP A 463 15.22 -9.15 16.92
C ASP A 463 15.68 -8.89 15.47
N VAL A 464 15.62 -7.63 15.00
CA VAL A 464 16.06 -7.17 13.66
C VAL A 464 17.52 -7.54 13.35
N LEU A 465 18.39 -7.57 14.36
CA LEU A 465 19.82 -7.85 14.19
C LEU A 465 20.21 -9.29 14.52
N LYS A 466 19.27 -10.14 14.96
CA LYS A 466 19.58 -11.51 15.38
C LYS A 466 19.46 -12.50 14.21
N ALA A 467 20.57 -13.13 13.84
CA ALA A 467 20.62 -14.14 12.78
C ALA A 467 19.75 -15.39 13.06
N SER A 468 19.41 -15.66 14.33
CA SER A 468 18.60 -16.82 14.75
C SER A 468 17.12 -16.74 14.35
N THR A 469 16.66 -15.63 13.75
CA THR A 469 15.31 -15.50 13.20
C THR A 469 15.17 -16.05 11.78
N ASN A 470 16.16 -16.72 11.19
CA ASN A 470 16.12 -17.15 9.79
C ASN A 470 15.38 -18.49 9.49
N GLN A 471 14.39 -18.91 10.29
CA GLN A 471 13.65 -20.15 10.06
C GLN A 471 12.15 -19.90 9.81
N GLY A 472 11.55 -20.64 8.86
CA GLY A 472 10.11 -20.59 8.53
C GLY A 472 9.65 -19.24 7.95
N MET A 473 8.44 -18.80 8.31
CA MET A 473 7.85 -17.52 7.86
C MET A 473 8.70 -16.30 8.25
N ASN A 474 9.56 -16.43 9.26
CA ASN A 474 10.52 -15.38 9.62
C ASN A 474 11.51 -15.07 8.52
N GLN A 475 11.76 -16.01 7.60
CA GLN A 475 12.63 -15.76 6.46
C GLN A 475 12.05 -14.64 5.57
N ILE A 476 10.72 -14.58 5.39
CA ILE A 476 10.05 -13.53 4.61
C ILE A 476 10.11 -12.18 5.36
N ASN A 477 9.85 -12.19 6.68
CA ASN A 477 9.95 -10.98 7.52
C ASN A 477 11.37 -10.43 7.63
N ALA A 478 12.36 -11.30 7.85
CA ALA A 478 13.78 -10.94 7.92
C ALA A 478 14.31 -10.46 6.56
N ARG A 479 13.82 -11.03 5.44
CA ARG A 479 14.12 -10.53 4.08
C ARG A 479 13.59 -9.12 3.87
N ALA A 480 12.33 -8.84 4.20
CA ALA A 480 11.76 -7.51 4.03
C ALA A 480 12.51 -6.44 4.87
N VAL A 481 12.85 -6.77 6.11
CA VAL A 481 13.65 -5.89 6.98
C VAL A 481 15.08 -5.72 6.46
N THR A 482 15.68 -6.77 5.87
CA THR A 482 16.99 -6.69 5.20
C THR A 482 16.96 -5.78 3.98
N VAL A 483 15.92 -5.87 3.14
CA VAL A 483 15.73 -4.98 1.98
C VAL A 483 15.58 -3.54 2.45
N LEU A 484 14.78 -3.29 3.50
CA LEU A 484 14.58 -1.95 4.06
C LEU A 484 15.89 -1.38 4.63
N ARG A 485 16.64 -2.18 5.39
CA ARG A 485 17.96 -1.81 5.92
C ARG A 485 18.94 -1.48 4.80
N ASN A 486 19.04 -2.34 3.79
CA ASN A 486 19.97 -2.16 2.67
C ASN A 486 19.58 -0.93 1.84
N SER A 487 18.28 -0.73 1.60
CA SER A 487 17.76 0.45 0.90
C SER A 487 18.05 1.73 1.67
N LEU A 488 17.81 1.74 2.99
CA LEU A 488 18.16 2.87 3.85
C LEU A 488 19.66 3.14 3.83
N GLY A 489 20.49 2.10 3.92
CA GLY A 489 21.95 2.21 3.83
C GLY A 489 22.42 2.81 2.50
N ILE A 490 21.89 2.33 1.38
CA ILE A 490 22.17 2.87 0.04
C ILE A 490 21.73 4.34 -0.04
N VAL A 491 20.50 4.66 0.37
CA VAL A 491 19.95 6.02 0.30
C VAL A 491 20.75 6.99 1.18
N VAL A 492 21.11 6.60 2.40
CA VAL A 492 21.94 7.42 3.29
C VAL A 492 23.34 7.60 2.72
N ALA A 493 23.95 6.56 2.16
CA ALA A 493 25.26 6.64 1.53
C ALA A 493 25.23 7.56 0.30
N LEU A 494 24.28 7.36 -0.63
CA LEU A 494 24.13 8.19 -1.83
C LEU A 494 23.80 9.65 -1.47
N SER A 495 22.93 9.87 -0.48
CA SER A 495 22.61 11.22 0.02
C SER A 495 23.82 11.88 0.67
N GLY A 496 24.58 11.13 1.47
CA GLY A 496 25.84 11.56 2.06
C GLY A 496 26.87 11.93 1.00
N ILE A 497 27.02 11.14 -0.06
CA ILE A 497 27.90 11.45 -1.19
C ILE A 497 27.41 12.70 -1.93
N ALA A 498 26.11 12.81 -2.21
CA ALA A 498 25.52 13.95 -2.90
C ALA A 498 25.66 15.26 -2.11
N ILE A 499 25.69 15.19 -0.78
CA ILE A 499 26.01 16.31 0.10
C ILE A 499 27.54 16.54 0.12
N VAL A 500 28.33 15.57 0.57
CA VAL A 500 29.76 15.78 0.86
C VAL A 500 30.59 16.04 -0.40
N ALA A 501 30.34 15.36 -1.53
CA ALA A 501 31.19 15.46 -2.71
C ALA A 501 31.21 16.87 -3.34
N PRO A 502 30.08 17.57 -3.55
CA PRO A 502 30.10 18.96 -4.00
C PRO A 502 30.82 19.91 -3.05
N LEU A 503 30.77 19.68 -1.74
CA LEU A 503 31.47 20.49 -0.74
C LEU A 503 32.98 20.29 -0.79
N ALA A 504 33.44 19.04 -0.96
CA ALA A 504 34.85 18.73 -1.09
C ALA A 504 35.46 19.32 -2.38
N LEU A 505 34.68 19.38 -3.46
CA LEU A 505 35.11 19.90 -4.76
C LEU A 505 35.07 21.43 -4.87
N ARG A 506 34.32 22.14 -4.01
CA ARG A 506 34.18 23.62 -4.08
C ARG A 506 34.58 24.32 -2.78
N LYS A 507 35.80 24.87 -2.75
CA LYS A 507 36.34 25.65 -1.61
C LYS A 507 35.48 26.84 -1.18
N ARG A 508 34.79 27.52 -2.11
CA ARG A 508 33.97 28.72 -1.82
C ARG A 508 32.62 28.45 -1.14
N VAL A 509 32.18 27.20 -1.02
CA VAL A 509 30.91 26.87 -0.33
C VAL A 509 31.07 26.92 1.20
N CYS A 510 32.30 26.89 1.73
CA CYS A 510 32.58 26.94 3.17
C CYS A 510 32.29 28.30 3.82
N GLU A 511 32.49 29.40 3.09
CA GLU A 511 32.51 30.76 3.68
C GLU A 511 31.10 31.36 3.91
N ALA A 512 30.04 30.75 3.36
CA ALA A 512 28.67 31.27 3.40
C ALA A 512 27.65 30.36 4.12
N ARG A 513 28.13 29.47 5.02
CA ARG A 513 27.30 28.44 5.67
C ARG A 513 26.68 28.95 6.97
N SER A 514 25.35 28.91 7.05
CA SER A 514 24.63 29.06 8.32
C SER A 514 24.19 27.68 8.81
N MET A 515 24.76 27.21 9.93
CA MET A 515 24.36 25.94 10.55
C MET A 515 22.86 25.92 10.88
N ARG A 516 22.30 27.07 11.27
CA ARG A 516 20.86 27.19 11.56
C ARG A 516 20.00 26.96 10.32
N LEU A 517 20.41 27.52 9.17
CA LEU A 517 19.70 27.26 7.91
C LEU A 517 19.90 25.83 7.44
N MET A 518 21.07 25.22 7.65
CA MET A 518 21.26 23.79 7.36
C MET A 518 20.30 22.92 8.18
N ILE A 519 20.17 23.19 9.48
CA ILE A 519 19.20 22.52 10.35
C ILE A 519 17.78 22.76 9.83
N TYR A 520 17.43 24.01 9.49
CA TYR A 520 16.13 24.36 8.92
C TYR A 520 15.78 23.52 7.69
N PHE A 521 16.64 23.54 6.67
CA PHE A 521 16.38 22.84 5.40
C PHE A 521 16.42 21.31 5.54
N ALA A 522 17.26 20.77 6.42
CA ALA A 522 17.24 19.35 6.76
C ALA A 522 15.93 18.96 7.47
N SER A 523 15.50 19.78 8.44
CA SER A 523 14.29 19.55 9.23
C SER A 523 13.02 19.65 8.39
N ILE A 524 12.88 20.63 7.49
CA ILE A 524 11.69 20.71 6.63
C ILE A 524 11.61 19.56 5.62
N GLY A 525 12.75 19.10 5.08
CA GLY A 525 12.78 17.95 4.16
C GLY A 525 12.38 16.65 4.87
N LEU A 526 12.89 16.47 6.10
CA LEU A 526 12.48 15.35 6.95
C LEU A 526 11.00 15.45 7.34
N ALA A 527 10.56 16.64 7.76
CA ALA A 527 9.21 16.86 8.25
C ALA A 527 8.16 16.68 7.15
N PHE A 528 8.40 17.23 5.96
CA PHE A 528 7.45 17.15 4.85
C PHE A 528 7.15 15.70 4.49
N MET A 529 8.19 14.90 4.25
CA MET A 529 8.02 13.49 3.84
C MET A 529 7.44 12.63 4.97
N MET A 530 7.83 12.85 6.23
CA MET A 530 7.26 12.14 7.38
C MET A 530 5.75 12.40 7.51
N VAL A 531 5.36 13.68 7.44
CA VAL A 531 3.96 14.07 7.53
C VAL A 531 3.17 13.59 6.33
N GLU A 532 3.68 13.80 5.11
CA GLU A 532 3.02 13.36 3.87
C GLU A 532 2.74 11.87 3.88
N ILE A 533 3.76 11.04 4.17
CA ILE A 533 3.62 9.59 4.22
C ILE A 533 2.66 9.21 5.34
N GLY A 534 2.86 9.67 6.58
CA GLY A 534 1.95 9.33 7.68
C GLY A 534 0.49 9.75 7.44
N GLN A 535 0.25 10.86 6.74
CA GLN A 535 -1.09 11.29 6.35
C GLN A 535 -1.68 10.37 5.26
N LEU A 536 -0.87 9.96 4.30
CA LEU A 536 -1.23 9.02 3.24
C LEU A 536 -1.59 7.65 3.83
N GLU A 537 -0.71 7.05 4.64
CA GLU A 537 -0.92 5.74 5.27
C GLU A 537 -2.15 5.73 6.18
N ARG A 538 -2.46 6.86 6.84
CA ARG A 538 -3.68 6.97 7.66
C ARG A 538 -4.95 7.04 6.82
N LEU A 539 -4.93 7.85 5.76
CA LEU A 539 -6.13 8.14 4.97
C LEU A 539 -6.41 7.08 3.89
N ILE A 540 -5.42 6.29 3.47
CA ILE A 540 -5.62 5.16 2.54
C ILE A 540 -6.58 4.12 3.12
N VAL A 541 -6.47 3.82 4.42
CA VAL A 541 -7.36 2.90 5.15
C VAL A 541 -8.78 3.47 5.21
N PHE A 542 -8.92 4.78 5.43
CA PHE A 542 -10.22 5.45 5.49
C PHE A 542 -10.92 5.56 4.12
N LEU A 543 -10.18 5.96 3.09
CA LEU A 543 -10.67 6.04 1.72
C LEU A 543 -11.01 4.65 1.17
N GLY A 544 -10.39 3.61 1.75
CA GLY A 544 -10.65 2.21 1.44
C GLY A 544 -10.34 1.89 0.00
N HIS A 545 -9.35 2.54 -0.58
CA HIS A 545 -8.98 2.29 -1.97
C HIS A 545 -7.56 2.80 -2.21
N PRO A 546 -6.58 1.93 -2.52
CA PRO A 546 -5.18 2.33 -2.62
C PRO A 546 -4.93 3.48 -3.59
N ILE A 547 -5.61 3.45 -4.75
CA ILE A 547 -5.51 4.51 -5.75
C ILE A 547 -6.09 5.83 -5.24
N TYR A 548 -7.21 5.81 -4.51
CA TYR A 548 -7.77 7.06 -3.99
C TYR A 548 -6.90 7.60 -2.87
N GLY A 549 -6.37 6.73 -2.01
CA GLY A 549 -5.36 7.12 -1.01
C GLY A 549 -4.20 7.84 -1.66
N LEU A 550 -3.53 7.22 -2.63
CA LEU A 550 -2.37 7.82 -3.27
C LEU A 550 -2.72 9.06 -4.09
N THR A 551 -3.72 9.00 -4.98
CA THR A 551 -4.03 10.12 -5.87
C THR A 551 -4.69 11.28 -5.14
N VAL A 552 -5.69 11.05 -4.28
CA VAL A 552 -6.40 12.14 -3.60
C VAL A 552 -5.53 12.79 -2.54
N VAL A 553 -4.87 12.00 -1.68
CA VAL A 553 -4.06 12.57 -0.59
C VAL A 553 -2.90 13.37 -1.17
N LEU A 554 -2.12 12.80 -2.09
CA LEU A 554 -1.00 13.52 -2.71
C LEU A 554 -1.50 14.73 -3.51
N PHE A 555 -2.56 14.59 -4.32
CA PHE A 555 -3.10 15.72 -5.08
C PHE A 555 -3.50 16.88 -4.17
N VAL A 556 -4.30 16.61 -3.11
CA VAL A 556 -4.77 17.67 -2.21
C VAL A 556 -3.60 18.29 -1.46
N LEU A 557 -2.68 17.46 -0.94
CA LEU A 557 -1.53 17.97 -0.20
C LEU A 557 -0.66 18.87 -1.08
N LEU A 558 -0.35 18.45 -2.31
CA LEU A 558 0.47 19.20 -3.26
C LEU A 558 -0.22 20.47 -3.76
N ILE A 559 -1.53 20.45 -4.04
CA ILE A 559 -2.29 21.67 -4.40
C ILE A 559 -2.37 22.63 -3.21
N ALA A 560 -2.64 22.14 -2.00
CA ALA A 560 -2.66 22.96 -0.81
C ALA A 560 -1.28 23.59 -0.59
N SER A 561 -0.19 22.80 -0.67
CA SER A 561 1.18 23.30 -0.59
C SER A 561 1.53 24.29 -1.70
N SER A 562 1.02 24.10 -2.91
CA SER A 562 1.17 25.06 -4.01
C SER A 562 0.53 26.41 -3.67
N LEU A 563 -0.72 26.41 -3.21
CA LEU A 563 -1.42 27.63 -2.76
C LEU A 563 -0.71 28.30 -1.56
N GLY A 564 -0.22 27.49 -0.63
CA GLY A 564 0.60 27.94 0.49
C GLY A 564 1.86 28.66 0.03
N SER A 565 2.59 28.06 -0.91
CA SER A 565 3.80 28.63 -1.49
C SER A 565 3.55 30.00 -2.15
N LEU A 566 2.43 30.16 -2.86
CA LEU A 566 2.01 31.45 -3.44
C LEU A 566 1.74 32.52 -2.37
N CYS A 567 1.08 32.12 -1.28
CA CYS A 567 0.70 33.00 -0.18
C CYS A 567 1.82 33.24 0.84
N SER A 568 2.95 32.54 0.72
CA SER A 568 4.07 32.56 1.67
C SER A 568 4.55 33.97 2.03
N HIS A 569 4.61 34.89 1.06
CA HIS A 569 5.04 36.27 1.30
C HIS A 569 4.05 37.07 2.15
N ARG A 570 2.74 36.86 1.96
CA ARG A 570 1.68 37.63 2.63
C ARG A 570 1.35 37.06 4.01
N MET A 571 1.50 35.75 4.18
CA MET A 571 1.03 35.03 5.36
C MET A 571 2.16 34.49 6.24
N ALA A 572 3.41 34.90 6.00
CA ALA A 572 4.60 34.40 6.71
C ALA A 572 4.45 34.31 8.24
N GLN A 573 3.81 35.31 8.86
CA GLN A 573 3.61 35.38 10.32
C GLN A 573 2.77 34.23 10.88
N TRP A 574 1.90 33.64 10.06
CA TRP A 574 0.98 32.57 10.44
C TRP A 574 1.61 31.17 10.37
N ILE A 575 2.88 31.04 9.99
CA ILE A 575 3.56 29.74 9.87
C ILE A 575 3.57 28.93 11.18
N TRP A 576 3.48 29.61 12.33
CA TRP A 576 3.36 28.99 13.65
C TRP A 576 2.05 28.24 13.89
N LEU A 577 1.05 28.39 13.01
CA LEU A 577 -0.14 27.55 13.02
C LEU A 577 0.14 26.13 12.53
N LEU A 578 1.23 25.90 11.77
CA LEU A 578 1.54 24.58 11.21
C LEU A 578 1.62 23.47 12.27
N PRO A 579 2.41 23.59 13.36
CA PRO A 579 2.46 22.55 14.39
C PRO A 579 1.10 22.32 15.07
N VAL A 580 0.30 23.39 15.26
CA VAL A 580 -1.04 23.30 15.86
C VAL A 580 -2.00 22.52 14.97
N LEU A 581 -1.99 22.82 13.66
CA LEU A 581 -2.83 22.13 12.67
C LEU A 581 -2.42 20.67 12.50
N LEU A 582 -1.12 20.37 12.54
CA LEU A 582 -0.63 19.00 12.51
C LEU A 582 -1.01 18.22 13.77
N ALA A 583 -0.87 18.82 14.96
CA ALA A 583 -1.32 18.22 16.21
C ALA A 583 -2.85 17.96 16.18
N ALA A 584 -3.62 18.93 15.69
CA ALA A 584 -5.05 18.78 15.49
C ALA A 584 -5.38 17.64 14.52
N PHE A 585 -4.68 17.54 13.38
CA PHE A 585 -4.82 16.41 12.46
C PHE A 585 -4.56 15.07 13.16
N ILE A 586 -3.45 14.95 13.91
CA ILE A 586 -3.06 13.71 14.59
C ILE A 586 -4.14 13.27 15.59
N MET A 587 -4.72 14.21 16.35
CA MET A 587 -5.72 13.92 17.37
C MET A 587 -7.13 13.68 16.80
N ILE A 588 -7.53 14.45 15.79
CA ILE A 588 -8.91 14.46 15.28
C ILE A 588 -9.13 13.37 14.23
N SER A 589 -8.13 13.11 13.38
CA SER A 589 -8.29 12.19 12.24
C SER A 589 -8.80 10.80 12.62
N PRO A 590 -8.32 10.11 13.69
CA PRO A 590 -8.78 8.75 14.00
C PRO A 590 -10.27 8.68 14.37
N THR A 591 -10.77 9.73 15.03
CA THR A 591 -12.18 9.80 15.45
C THR A 591 -13.08 10.09 14.24
N VAL A 592 -12.68 11.04 13.40
CA VAL A 592 -13.42 11.43 12.20
C VAL A 592 -13.49 10.28 11.21
N THR A 593 -12.37 9.60 10.95
CA THR A 593 -12.33 8.48 10.00
C THR A 593 -13.18 7.31 10.47
N ARG A 594 -13.14 6.98 11.77
CA ARG A 594 -13.97 5.90 12.35
C ARG A 594 -15.46 6.18 12.24
N GLN A 595 -15.90 7.40 12.54
CA GLN A 595 -17.33 7.75 12.50
C GLN A 595 -17.87 7.83 11.08
N LEU A 596 -17.04 8.24 10.11
CA LEU A 596 -17.47 8.51 8.74
C LEU A 596 -17.07 7.40 7.76
N VAL A 597 -16.54 6.26 8.24
CA VAL A 597 -16.12 5.14 7.40
C VAL A 597 -17.28 4.57 6.56
N GLY A 598 -18.50 4.60 7.11
CA GLY A 598 -19.73 4.21 6.43
C GLY A 598 -20.32 5.29 5.50
N SER A 599 -19.58 6.36 5.19
CA SER A 599 -20.02 7.38 4.24
C SER A 599 -19.71 6.99 2.80
N SER A 600 -20.39 7.63 1.84
CA SER A 600 -20.08 7.47 0.41
C SER A 600 -18.66 7.90 0.07
N THR A 601 -18.07 7.31 -0.97
CA THR A 601 -16.69 7.62 -1.40
C THR A 601 -16.46 9.12 -1.67
N PRO A 602 -17.36 9.87 -2.34
CA PRO A 602 -17.19 11.31 -2.51
C PRO A 602 -17.13 12.08 -1.17
N VAL A 603 -17.92 11.68 -0.19
CA VAL A 603 -17.92 12.30 1.15
C VAL A 603 -16.61 12.02 1.85
N ARG A 604 -16.12 10.78 1.82
CA ARG A 604 -14.80 10.42 2.39
C ARG A 604 -13.66 11.20 1.73
N ILE A 605 -13.68 11.36 0.41
CA ILE A 605 -12.73 12.19 -0.35
C ILE A 605 -12.78 13.66 0.12
N ALA A 606 -13.97 14.24 0.26
CA ALA A 606 -14.13 15.61 0.72
C ALA A 606 -13.60 15.81 2.15
N ILE A 607 -13.88 14.87 3.05
CA ILE A 607 -13.38 14.89 4.44
C ILE A 607 -11.86 14.79 4.46
N SER A 608 -11.27 13.84 3.71
CA SER A 608 -9.82 13.72 3.57
C SER A 608 -9.22 15.03 3.07
N ALA A 609 -9.83 15.66 2.06
CA ALA A 609 -9.35 16.93 1.53
C ALA A 609 -9.40 18.05 2.59
N LEU A 610 -10.50 18.15 3.35
CA LEU A 610 -10.66 19.13 4.43
C LEU A 610 -9.66 18.94 5.57
N LEU A 611 -9.34 17.69 5.91
CA LEU A 611 -8.34 17.37 6.94
C LEU A 611 -6.91 17.73 6.50
N LEU A 612 -6.58 17.53 5.22
CA LEU A 612 -5.24 17.74 4.67
C LEU A 612 -4.96 19.20 4.31
N PHE A 613 -5.95 19.90 3.77
CA PHE A 613 -5.76 21.21 3.16
C PHE A 613 -5.11 22.23 4.11
N PRO A 614 -5.53 22.38 5.39
CA PRO A 614 -4.93 23.37 6.29
C PRO A 614 -3.45 23.08 6.54
N SER A 615 -3.07 21.85 6.90
CA SER A 615 -1.66 21.52 7.13
C SER A 615 -0.85 21.61 5.83
N GLY A 616 -1.38 21.08 4.73
CA GLY A 616 -0.72 21.11 3.42
C GLY A 616 -0.42 22.54 2.95
N PHE A 617 -1.34 23.47 3.19
CA PHE A 617 -1.15 24.89 2.90
C PHE A 617 0.06 25.47 3.64
N PHE A 618 0.15 25.30 4.96
CA PHE A 618 1.29 25.83 5.71
C PHE A 618 2.60 25.06 5.46
N MET A 619 2.53 23.76 5.14
CA MET A 619 3.71 22.98 4.74
C MET A 619 4.38 23.57 3.49
N GLY A 620 3.58 23.97 2.49
CA GLY A 620 4.08 24.60 1.27
C GLY A 620 4.71 25.98 1.44
N MET A 621 4.44 26.65 2.56
CA MET A 621 5.05 27.95 2.88
C MET A 621 6.49 27.82 3.40
N ALA A 622 6.86 26.69 4.00
CA ALA A 622 8.12 26.55 4.72
C ALA A 622 9.33 26.81 3.80
N LEU A 623 9.41 26.12 2.66
CA LEU A 623 10.55 26.21 1.78
C LEU A 623 10.78 27.62 1.18
N PRO A 624 9.77 28.33 0.64
CA PRO A 624 9.92 29.73 0.21
C PRO A 624 10.38 30.67 1.33
N LEU A 625 9.88 30.48 2.56
CA LEU A 625 10.26 31.31 3.71
C LEU A 625 11.74 31.11 4.08
N GLY A 626 12.21 29.86 4.11
CA GLY A 626 13.63 29.55 4.32
C GLY A 626 14.54 30.15 3.26
N MET A 627 14.13 30.06 1.99
CA MET A 627 14.90 30.63 0.87
C MET A 627 14.97 32.16 0.94
N LYS A 628 13.89 32.83 1.33
CA LYS A 628 13.86 34.28 1.58
C LYS A 628 14.80 34.67 2.72
N GLN A 629 14.74 33.94 3.84
CA GLN A 629 15.61 34.19 4.99
C GLN A 629 17.10 33.97 4.66
N ALA A 630 17.41 32.91 3.93
CA ALA A 630 18.78 32.61 3.52
C ALA A 630 19.43 33.76 2.75
N ARG A 631 18.67 34.37 1.84
CA ARG A 631 19.12 35.55 1.09
C ARG A 631 19.23 36.80 1.94
N TYR A 632 18.27 37.03 2.84
CA TYR A 632 18.32 38.20 3.73
C TYR A 632 19.56 38.17 4.63
N SER A 633 20.00 36.97 5.04
CA SER A 633 21.19 36.81 5.87
C SER A 633 22.51 36.89 5.09
N ASN A 634 22.53 36.55 3.79
CA ASN A 634 23.71 36.65 2.93
C ASN A 634 23.30 36.67 1.45
N ASP A 635 23.63 37.74 0.72
CA ASP A 635 23.35 37.84 -0.72
C ASP A 635 24.06 36.75 -1.55
N SER A 636 25.16 36.20 -1.04
CA SER A 636 25.90 35.06 -1.62
C SER A 636 25.51 33.71 -1.00
N ALA A 637 24.35 33.62 -0.33
CA ALA A 637 23.90 32.39 0.28
C ALA A 637 23.85 31.24 -0.75
N PRO A 638 24.36 30.04 -0.42
CA PRO A 638 24.37 28.91 -1.33
C PRO A 638 22.97 28.27 -1.37
N THR A 639 22.00 28.92 -2.00
CA THR A 639 20.59 28.49 -2.06
C THR A 639 20.42 27.11 -2.72
N ALA A 640 21.18 26.83 -3.78
CA ALA A 640 21.24 25.51 -4.41
C ALA A 640 21.68 24.40 -3.44
N TRP A 641 22.57 24.75 -2.51
CA TRP A 641 23.08 23.82 -1.50
C TRP A 641 22.02 23.51 -0.43
N TYR A 642 21.31 24.54 0.06
CA TYR A 642 20.19 24.36 0.97
C TYR A 642 19.04 23.53 0.36
N TRP A 643 18.75 23.74 -0.93
CA TRP A 643 17.82 22.89 -1.68
C TRP A 643 18.30 21.43 -1.74
N GLY A 644 19.60 21.22 -1.98
CA GLY A 644 20.21 19.89 -1.97
C GLY A 644 20.09 19.17 -0.62
N ILE A 645 20.32 19.89 0.49
CA ILE A 645 20.12 19.35 1.85
C ILE A 645 18.66 18.93 2.06
N ASN A 646 17.71 19.81 1.71
CA ASN A 646 16.29 19.51 1.80
C ASN A 646 15.93 18.23 1.00
N GLY A 647 16.38 18.14 -0.24
CA GLY A 647 16.16 16.96 -1.09
C GLY A 647 16.74 15.68 -0.48
N ALA A 648 17.99 15.73 -0.01
CA ALA A 648 18.65 14.57 0.61
C ALA A 648 17.92 14.06 1.86
N PHE A 649 17.53 14.97 2.76
CA PHE A 649 16.78 14.59 3.96
C PHE A 649 15.36 14.11 3.61
N SER A 650 14.75 14.61 2.54
CA SER A 650 13.47 14.11 2.04
C SER A 650 13.59 12.65 1.58
N VAL A 651 14.62 12.30 0.79
CA VAL A 651 14.83 10.91 0.34
C VAL A 651 15.09 9.99 1.54
N ILE A 652 15.92 10.39 2.50
CA ILE A 652 16.14 9.60 3.73
C ILE A 652 14.83 9.43 4.51
N ALA A 653 14.06 10.50 4.66
CA ALA A 653 12.80 10.49 5.39
C ALA A 653 11.73 9.63 4.72
N SER A 654 11.73 9.50 3.38
CA SER A 654 10.78 8.62 2.68
C SER A 654 10.89 7.15 3.12
N VAL A 655 12.12 6.66 3.32
CA VAL A 655 12.36 5.30 3.81
C VAL A 655 12.15 5.22 5.32
N LEU A 656 12.62 6.23 6.06
CA LEU A 656 12.51 6.27 7.52
C LEU A 656 11.05 6.38 7.99
N ALA A 657 10.17 7.04 7.24
CA ALA A 657 8.74 7.15 7.56
C ALA A 657 8.08 5.77 7.58
N VAL A 658 8.32 4.96 6.54
CA VAL A 658 7.83 3.57 6.46
C VAL A 658 8.42 2.71 7.58
N VAL A 659 9.72 2.85 7.88
CA VAL A 659 10.36 2.16 9.02
C VAL A 659 9.63 2.51 10.31
N ILE A 660 9.40 3.80 10.57
CA ILE A 660 8.78 4.24 11.82
C ILE A 660 7.33 3.74 11.90
N ALA A 661 6.57 3.82 10.81
CA ALA A 661 5.18 3.40 10.75
C ALA A 661 5.04 1.90 11.04
N VAL A 662 5.87 1.08 10.42
CA VAL A 662 5.83 -0.38 10.54
C VAL A 662 6.16 -0.86 11.96
N PHE A 663 7.12 -0.22 12.63
CA PHE A 663 7.56 -0.63 13.97
C PHE A 663 6.82 0.05 15.13
N TRP A 664 6.38 1.30 14.95
CA TRP A 664 5.79 2.12 16.03
C TRP A 664 4.43 2.74 15.70
N GLY A 665 3.91 2.52 14.49
CA GLY A 665 2.60 3.02 14.06
C GLY A 665 2.65 4.38 13.37
N ILE A 666 1.59 4.68 12.62
CA ILE A 666 1.44 5.88 11.80
C ILE A 666 1.42 7.15 12.65
N THR A 667 0.82 7.10 13.86
CA THR A 667 0.84 8.23 14.80
C THR A 667 2.26 8.65 15.13
N MET A 668 3.18 7.71 15.35
CA MET A 668 4.56 8.02 15.71
C MET A 668 5.31 8.67 14.54
N THR A 669 5.08 8.21 13.31
CA THR A 669 5.62 8.85 12.09
C THR A 669 5.18 10.31 12.00
N LEU A 670 3.89 10.59 12.23
CA LEU A 670 3.35 11.95 12.23
C LEU A 670 3.92 12.82 13.36
N LEU A 671 4.11 12.26 14.56
CA LEU A 671 4.71 12.98 15.70
C LEU A 671 6.18 13.34 15.45
N VAL A 672 6.95 12.46 14.81
CA VAL A 672 8.33 12.76 14.40
C VAL A 672 8.34 13.87 13.35
N GLY A 673 7.44 13.84 12.37
CA GLY A 673 7.27 14.91 11.40
C GLY A 673 6.87 16.25 12.03
N LEU A 674 5.94 16.24 12.98
CA LEU A 674 5.54 17.41 13.78
C LEU A 674 6.74 18.00 14.53
N LEU A 675 7.50 17.17 15.25
CA LEU A 675 8.69 17.61 15.98
C LEU A 675 9.72 18.22 15.04
N ALA A 676 9.93 17.63 13.86
CA ALA A 676 10.84 18.15 12.85
C ALA A 676 10.40 19.53 12.33
N TYR A 677 9.09 19.77 12.13
CA TYR A 677 8.58 21.11 11.81
C TYR A 677 8.79 22.11 12.95
N VAL A 678 8.59 21.70 14.21
CA VAL A 678 8.88 22.56 15.37
C VAL A 678 10.36 22.96 15.40
N VAL A 679 11.27 22.00 15.21
CA VAL A 679 12.72 22.26 15.12
C VAL A 679 13.04 23.22 13.97
N ALA A 680 12.41 23.05 12.81
CA ALA A 680 12.57 23.97 11.69
C ALA A 680 12.14 25.40 12.07
N LEU A 681 10.95 25.59 12.64
CA LEU A 681 10.48 26.94 12.99
C LEU A 681 11.33 27.62 14.05
N ILE A 682 11.86 26.87 15.03
CA ILE A 682 12.82 27.40 16.02
C ILE A 682 14.14 27.81 15.34
N ALA A 683 14.65 26.99 14.42
CA ALA A 683 15.87 27.32 13.67
C ALA A 683 15.68 28.58 12.80
N LEU A 684 14.47 28.81 12.29
CA LEU A 684 14.12 30.01 11.51
C LEU A 684 14.03 31.26 12.40
N SER A 685 13.42 31.16 13.58
CA SER A 685 13.10 32.30 14.47
C SER A 685 14.31 32.92 15.19
N GLY A 686 15.37 32.14 15.40
CA GLY A 686 16.63 32.64 15.96
C GLY A 686 17.34 33.68 15.08
N SER A 687 16.85 33.90 13.86
CA SER A 687 17.42 34.81 12.85
C SER A 687 16.77 36.19 12.91
N ARG A 688 16.86 36.91 14.04
CA ARG A 688 16.35 38.30 14.11
C ARG A 688 17.12 39.17 13.11
N ALA A 689 16.37 39.80 12.21
CA ALA A 689 16.86 40.77 11.23
C ALA A 689 17.48 41.98 11.94
N GLN A 690 18.70 42.36 11.58
CA GLN A 690 19.11 43.75 11.71
C GLN A 690 18.35 44.55 10.64
N PRO A 691 17.70 45.67 10.99
CA PRO A 691 17.06 46.53 10.01
C PRO A 691 18.11 47.09 9.05
N LEU A 692 17.80 47.06 7.75
CA LEU A 692 18.58 47.70 6.71
C LEU A 692 18.93 49.14 7.12
N LYS A 693 20.22 49.44 7.28
CA LYS A 693 20.69 50.83 7.20
C LYS A 693 20.41 51.30 5.78
N ILE A 694 19.31 52.01 5.60
CA ILE A 694 19.10 52.83 4.42
C ILE A 694 20.21 53.89 4.47
N GLY A 695 21.25 53.69 3.66
CA GLY A 695 22.27 54.70 3.45
C GLY A 695 21.57 55.93 2.87
N SER A 696 21.57 57.03 3.63
CA SER A 696 21.23 58.34 3.10
C SER A 696 22.21 58.65 1.98
N ILE A 697 21.74 58.60 0.74
CA ILE A 697 22.38 59.34 -0.34
C ILE A 697 21.98 60.79 -0.11
N ALA A 698 22.85 61.52 0.58
CA ALA A 698 22.87 62.97 0.63
C ALA A 698 24.30 63.38 0.25
N GLY A 699 24.42 64.15 -0.84
CA GLY A 699 25.67 64.59 -1.45
C GLY A 699 25.69 64.30 -2.93
#